data_AF-A0A7C2KQZ2-F1
#
_entry.id   AF-A0A7C2KQZ2-F1
#
_cell.length_a   1.000
_cell.length_b   1.000
_cell.length_c   1.000
_cell.angle_alpha   90.00
_cell.angle_beta   90.00
_cell.angle_gamma   90.00
#
_symmetry.space_group_name_H-M   'P 1'
#
loop_
_entity.id
_entity.type
_entity.pdbx_description
1 polymer ?
#
loop_
_entity_poly.entity_id
_entity_poly.type
_entity_poly.pdbx_seq_one_letter_code
_entity_poly.pdbx_strand_id
1 'polypeptide(L)'
;MKALRDTIQQWLAQEWQALHAPILWMGIGMIIIVATISAQLPHQHVIDVGLEEGVGNADLPFLRDFNTPEEGVLGNFRWSGGNSKIFVPLSGNRPALIELRWLPLSESISAQAPTRVEVWSDQQLIAELPVSALGSRQWLYIPATGDGHLYLRLVSDVFQPAQDPRQLGLPLERIVIAVVPGGWGWPVLPPLLWWMGAIVLGWLILHRTLSQWAGYGLAIGVSAVSLALILDPARWAFGAEAAFIALALTYPLTLAVQAGLRALAIGEAGSSLSAIVAVAFATRIGGRFYPASMPGDIGFHTNRFHEALGGFITIISKNRGIDFPYPPGPYLLLAPARVLGLETPLLLQIGAALADSLSAILIYLIARRVLPSRPAVLAAAIYVFTAATYLTTWWSFDTHIITQSLYLLLIWGVIRAWEEWQAGQCYREWIVGLAALSAMVFLGHFGFLISSGALLGMLLGIVWSAGWLNAPWAQRVCRPLTMAIAGGAIFAIVFFYSAYLPMFLAQLDTARSGGLTAVAGRPPISRAALWNTLWQAGLIAHYGFFPIPFAIGGLWLLYRRQGWQITTGLMGLSFVVALIFAILPFITQISNSPRYLMALGWVVATGCAAACDALWRRGWAGRLSVLAAGLLVMLNTLWYWLTPMLWRARPPEPF
;
A
#
# COMPACT_ATOMS: atom_id res chain seq x y z
N MET A 1 -29.53 17.38 22.65
CA MET A 1 -30.52 16.84 21.68
C MET A 1 -30.78 17.77 20.50
N LYS A 2 -31.18 19.04 20.69
CA LYS A 2 -31.45 20.00 19.57
C LYS A 2 -30.26 20.17 18.60
N ALA A 3 -29.07 20.45 19.10
CA ALA A 3 -27.87 20.60 18.27
C ALA A 3 -27.50 19.35 17.43
N LEU A 4 -27.72 18.15 17.99
CA LEU A 4 -27.51 16.89 17.26
C LEU A 4 -28.53 16.75 16.13
N ARG A 5 -29.81 17.05 16.39
CA ARG A 5 -30.87 17.04 15.38
C ARG A 5 -30.57 18.02 14.25
N ASP A 6 -30.19 19.26 14.58
CA ASP A 6 -29.89 20.29 13.58
C ASP A 6 -28.68 19.88 12.71
N THR A 7 -27.66 19.26 13.33
CA THR A 7 -26.49 18.73 12.61
C THR A 7 -26.88 17.59 11.65
N ILE A 8 -27.72 16.66 12.08
CA ILE A 8 -28.22 15.55 11.24
C ILE A 8 -29.06 16.09 10.09
N GLN A 9 -29.93 17.07 10.33
CA GLN A 9 -30.76 17.67 9.29
C GLN A 9 -29.92 18.41 8.24
N GLN A 10 -28.94 19.20 8.67
CA GLN A 10 -28.00 19.85 7.76
C GLN A 10 -27.18 18.83 6.94
N TRP A 11 -26.75 17.76 7.59
CA TRP A 11 -26.04 16.66 6.93
C TRP A 11 -26.91 16.01 5.84
N LEU A 12 -28.14 15.60 6.17
CA LEU A 12 -29.07 15.01 5.21
C LEU A 12 -29.42 15.95 4.06
N ALA A 13 -29.59 17.26 4.33
CA ALA A 13 -29.86 18.25 3.29
C ALA A 13 -28.69 18.39 2.31
N GLN A 14 -27.44 18.37 2.80
CA GLN A 14 -26.25 18.38 1.94
C GLN A 14 -26.13 17.13 1.06
N GLU A 15 -26.41 15.95 1.63
CA GLU A 15 -26.42 14.69 0.86
C GLU A 15 -27.50 14.71 -0.21
N TRP A 16 -28.70 15.16 0.15
CA TRP A 16 -29.81 15.28 -0.78
C TRP A 16 -29.47 16.21 -1.95
N GLN A 17 -28.89 17.37 -1.67
CA GLN A 17 -28.44 18.31 -2.70
C GLN A 17 -27.38 17.68 -3.61
N ALA A 18 -26.42 16.94 -3.04
CA ALA A 18 -25.39 16.26 -3.82
C ALA A 18 -25.99 15.19 -4.75
N LEU A 19 -26.95 14.39 -4.27
CA LEU A 19 -27.62 13.36 -5.07
C LEU A 19 -28.49 13.94 -6.21
N HIS A 20 -28.95 15.18 -6.09
CA HIS A 20 -29.71 15.86 -7.15
C HIS A 20 -28.83 16.61 -8.15
N ALA A 21 -27.51 16.58 -7.99
CA ALA A 21 -26.60 17.28 -8.89
C ALA A 21 -26.65 16.63 -10.30
N PRO A 22 -26.94 17.39 -11.37
CA PRO A 22 -27.04 16.84 -12.72
C PRO A 22 -25.76 16.13 -13.19
N ILE A 23 -24.60 16.61 -12.75
CA ILE A 23 -23.29 16.06 -13.14
C ILE A 23 -23.09 14.62 -12.66
N LEU A 24 -23.66 14.23 -11.51
CA LEU A 24 -23.64 12.85 -11.03
C LEU A 24 -24.37 11.94 -12.03
N TRP A 25 -25.58 12.32 -12.41
CA TRP A 25 -26.42 11.55 -13.32
C TRP A 25 -25.85 11.53 -14.74
N MET A 26 -25.17 12.59 -15.18
CA MET A 26 -24.39 12.57 -16.43
C MET A 26 -23.24 11.56 -16.34
N GLY A 27 -22.52 11.49 -15.22
CA GLY A 27 -21.46 10.50 -15.00
C GLY A 27 -21.98 9.05 -15.01
N ILE A 28 -23.12 8.81 -14.36
CA ILE A 28 -23.81 7.50 -14.38
C ILE A 28 -24.31 7.17 -15.80
N GLY A 29 -24.94 8.11 -16.48
CA GLY A 29 -25.38 7.93 -17.87
C GLY A 29 -24.22 7.61 -18.80
N MET A 30 -23.08 8.30 -18.64
CA MET A 30 -21.86 8.05 -19.41
C MET A 30 -21.34 6.63 -19.22
N ILE A 31 -21.23 6.13 -17.98
CA ILE A 31 -20.73 4.76 -17.77
C ILE A 31 -21.69 3.71 -18.34
N ILE A 32 -23.01 3.93 -18.27
CA ILE A 32 -24.01 3.05 -18.87
C ILE A 32 -23.87 3.02 -20.41
N ILE A 33 -23.72 4.20 -21.02
CA ILE A 33 -23.53 4.33 -22.47
C ILE A 33 -22.25 3.62 -22.90
N VAL A 34 -21.12 3.89 -22.22
CA VAL A 34 -19.83 3.26 -22.54
C VAL A 34 -19.89 1.75 -22.31
N ALA A 35 -20.54 1.27 -21.25
CA ALA A 35 -20.73 -0.16 -21.02
C ALA A 35 -21.55 -0.83 -22.11
N THR A 36 -22.63 -0.17 -22.55
CA THR A 36 -23.47 -0.66 -23.65
C THR A 36 -22.69 -0.72 -24.97
N ILE A 37 -21.86 0.29 -25.25
CA ILE A 37 -20.97 0.32 -26.42
C ILE A 37 -19.91 -0.79 -26.30
N SER A 38 -19.25 -0.91 -25.15
CA SER A 38 -18.21 -1.91 -24.91
C SER A 38 -18.75 -3.33 -25.06
N ALA A 39 -19.98 -3.60 -24.62
CA ALA A 39 -20.66 -4.88 -24.83
C ALA A 39 -20.90 -5.21 -26.32
N GLN A 40 -20.89 -4.21 -27.21
CA GLN A 40 -21.00 -4.44 -28.65
C GLN A 40 -19.66 -4.75 -29.32
N LEU A 41 -18.54 -4.37 -28.71
CA LEU A 41 -17.21 -4.49 -29.33
C LEU A 41 -16.73 -5.96 -29.37
N PRO A 42 -16.00 -6.37 -30.43
CA PRO A 42 -15.40 -7.69 -30.51
C PRO A 42 -14.14 -7.72 -29.62
N HIS A 43 -14.32 -8.14 -28.37
CA HIS A 43 -13.21 -8.27 -27.42
C HIS A 43 -12.51 -9.62 -27.58
N GLN A 44 -11.18 -9.58 -27.54
CA GLN A 44 -10.33 -10.75 -27.42
C GLN A 44 -9.47 -10.62 -26.17
N HIS A 45 -9.47 -11.65 -25.34
CA HIS A 45 -8.67 -11.74 -24.13
C HIS A 45 -7.70 -12.91 -24.24
N VAL A 46 -6.45 -12.67 -23.85
CA VAL A 46 -5.39 -13.67 -23.85
C VAL A 46 -4.93 -13.86 -22.43
N ILE A 47 -4.80 -15.12 -22.02
CA ILE A 47 -4.26 -15.53 -20.73
C ILE A 47 -3.07 -16.44 -21.00
N ASP A 48 -1.87 -15.97 -20.64
CA ASP A 48 -0.65 -16.73 -20.74
C ASP A 48 -0.47 -17.50 -19.42
N VAL A 49 -0.84 -18.78 -19.44
CA VAL A 49 -0.89 -19.64 -18.26
C VAL A 49 0.53 -19.92 -17.78
N GLY A 50 0.76 -19.83 -16.48
CA GLY A 50 2.08 -19.90 -15.87
C GLY A 50 2.76 -18.53 -15.72
N LEU A 51 2.22 -17.48 -16.32
CA LEU A 51 2.67 -16.11 -16.07
C LEU A 51 1.84 -15.50 -14.93
N GLU A 52 2.27 -15.73 -13.69
CA GLU A 52 1.55 -15.22 -12.49
C GLU A 52 1.50 -13.70 -12.40
N GLU A 53 2.56 -13.05 -12.85
CA GLU A 53 2.83 -11.64 -12.61
C GLU A 53 3.46 -11.04 -13.85
N GLY A 54 3.07 -9.81 -14.21
CA GLY A 54 3.65 -9.11 -15.35
C GLY A 54 2.65 -8.33 -16.17
N VAL A 55 3.11 -7.22 -16.76
CA VAL A 55 2.26 -6.39 -17.64
C VAL A 55 1.85 -7.20 -18.87
N GLY A 56 0.55 -7.24 -19.16
CA GLY A 56 -0.06 -8.04 -20.21
C GLY A 56 -0.95 -9.16 -19.68
N ASN A 57 -0.77 -10.37 -20.22
CA ASN A 57 -1.68 -11.50 -20.18
C ASN A 57 -1.51 -12.40 -18.93
N ALA A 58 -1.12 -11.83 -17.79
CA ALA A 58 -0.93 -12.59 -16.55
C ALA A 58 -2.19 -13.39 -16.17
N ASP A 59 -1.99 -14.58 -15.61
CA ASP A 59 -3.05 -15.57 -15.48
C ASP A 59 -3.95 -15.44 -14.24
N LEU A 60 -3.50 -14.70 -13.24
CA LEU A 60 -4.31 -14.33 -12.08
C LEU A 60 -4.97 -12.96 -12.32
N PRO A 61 -6.24 -12.77 -11.88
CA PRO A 61 -7.03 -13.65 -11.03
C PRO A 61 -7.93 -14.67 -11.77
N PHE A 62 -7.69 -14.92 -13.06
CA PHE A 62 -8.59 -15.71 -13.90
C PHE A 62 -8.56 -17.21 -13.59
N LEU A 63 -7.43 -17.74 -13.12
CA LEU A 63 -7.24 -19.16 -12.84
C LEU A 63 -7.40 -19.50 -11.35
N ARG A 64 -8.06 -20.62 -11.05
CA ARG A 64 -8.14 -21.22 -9.71
C ARG A 64 -7.98 -22.74 -9.79
N ASP A 65 -7.48 -23.33 -8.71
CA ASP A 65 -7.29 -24.78 -8.56
C ASP A 65 -6.32 -25.40 -9.58
N PHE A 66 -5.39 -24.59 -10.10
CA PHE A 66 -4.21 -25.02 -10.85
C PHE A 66 -3.00 -25.12 -9.91
N ASN A 67 -2.02 -25.95 -10.28
CA ASN A 67 -0.73 -25.99 -9.59
C ASN A 67 0.06 -24.68 -9.80
N THR A 68 1.13 -24.54 -9.02
CA THR A 68 2.10 -23.43 -9.15
C THR A 68 2.66 -23.35 -10.59
N PRO A 69 2.99 -22.14 -11.07
CA PRO A 69 3.51 -21.94 -12.42
C PRO A 69 4.85 -22.67 -12.61
N GLU A 70 5.06 -23.17 -13.82
CA GLU A 70 6.31 -23.81 -14.24
C GLU A 70 6.80 -23.19 -15.56
N GLU A 71 8.11 -23.16 -15.71
CA GLU A 71 8.78 -22.76 -16.95
C GLU A 71 9.47 -24.00 -17.54
N GLY A 72 9.14 -24.32 -18.79
CA GLY A 72 9.75 -25.40 -19.55
C GLY A 72 10.34 -24.92 -20.87
N VAL A 73 10.96 -25.84 -21.61
CA VAL A 73 11.57 -25.55 -22.94
C VAL A 73 10.55 -24.97 -23.94
N LEU A 74 9.27 -25.27 -23.75
CA LEU A 74 8.17 -24.86 -24.63
C LEU A 74 7.43 -23.60 -24.14
N GLY A 75 7.86 -23.02 -23.02
CA GLY A 75 7.27 -21.81 -22.43
C GLY A 75 6.76 -22.03 -21.01
N ASN A 76 6.00 -21.03 -20.53
CA ASN A 76 5.35 -21.07 -19.22
C ASN A 76 4.05 -21.85 -19.29
N PHE A 77 3.71 -22.53 -18.21
CA PHE A 77 2.47 -23.29 -18.09
C PHE A 77 2.09 -23.53 -16.64
N ARG A 78 0.89 -24.11 -16.44
CA ARG A 78 0.48 -24.72 -15.18
C ARG A 78 -0.09 -26.10 -15.44
N TRP A 79 0.18 -27.02 -14.52
CA TRP A 79 -0.58 -28.26 -14.45
C TRP A 79 -1.97 -27.98 -13.91
N SER A 80 -3.01 -28.39 -14.64
CA SER A 80 -4.36 -28.46 -14.10
C SER A 80 -4.40 -29.41 -12.90
N GLY A 81 -5.22 -29.12 -11.89
CA GLY A 81 -5.70 -30.14 -10.94
C GLY A 81 -6.89 -30.90 -11.50
N GLY A 82 -7.50 -31.77 -10.70
CA GLY A 82 -8.63 -32.61 -11.13
C GLY A 82 -9.94 -31.85 -11.37
N ASN A 83 -10.04 -30.59 -10.93
CA ASN A 83 -11.19 -29.71 -11.15
C ASN A 83 -10.73 -28.25 -11.20
N SER A 84 -9.98 -27.92 -12.25
CA SER A 84 -9.40 -26.59 -12.44
C SER A 84 -10.44 -25.62 -12.97
N LYS A 85 -10.39 -24.35 -12.58
CA LYS A 85 -11.42 -23.36 -12.94
C LYS A 85 -10.81 -22.16 -13.65
N ILE A 86 -11.45 -21.75 -14.74
CA ILE A 86 -11.17 -20.51 -15.45
C ILE A 86 -12.40 -19.63 -15.28
N PHE A 87 -12.20 -18.43 -14.72
CA PHE A 87 -13.23 -17.44 -14.55
C PHE A 87 -12.83 -16.14 -15.26
N VAL A 88 -13.63 -15.73 -16.24
CA VAL A 88 -13.46 -14.45 -16.91
C VAL A 88 -14.78 -13.69 -16.85
N PRO A 89 -14.85 -12.56 -16.15
CA PRO A 89 -16.03 -11.71 -16.21
C PRO A 89 -16.08 -11.06 -17.60
N LEU A 90 -16.96 -11.53 -18.48
CA LEU A 90 -17.15 -10.92 -19.80
C LEU A 90 -18.00 -9.65 -19.66
N SER A 91 -17.96 -8.78 -20.67
CA SER A 91 -18.72 -7.53 -20.72
C SER A 91 -20.11 -7.66 -21.35
N GLY A 92 -20.61 -8.87 -21.60
CA GLY A 92 -22.01 -9.07 -21.99
C GLY A 92 -22.43 -10.51 -22.25
N ASN A 93 -23.74 -10.71 -22.42
CA ASN A 93 -24.37 -12.02 -22.66
C ASN A 93 -24.17 -12.48 -24.11
N ARG A 94 -22.92 -12.71 -24.51
CA ARG A 94 -22.57 -13.22 -25.85
C ARG A 94 -21.82 -14.54 -25.76
N PRO A 95 -22.03 -15.44 -26.74
CA PRO A 95 -21.21 -16.64 -26.85
C PRO A 95 -19.73 -16.30 -27.03
N ALA A 96 -18.86 -17.19 -26.59
CA ALA A 96 -17.41 -17.05 -26.70
C ALA A 96 -16.79 -18.22 -27.45
N LEU A 97 -15.78 -17.94 -28.28
CA LEU A 97 -14.89 -18.95 -28.84
C LEU A 97 -13.64 -19.01 -27.96
N ILE A 98 -13.30 -20.20 -27.49
CA ILE A 98 -12.17 -20.40 -26.58
C ILE A 98 -11.16 -21.33 -27.22
N GLU A 99 -9.90 -20.91 -27.25
CA GLU A 99 -8.75 -21.76 -27.54
C GLU A 99 -8.09 -22.19 -26.23
N LEU A 100 -7.95 -23.50 -26.05
CA LEU A 100 -7.09 -24.10 -25.03
C LEU A 100 -5.85 -24.67 -25.71
N ARG A 101 -4.67 -24.23 -25.29
CA ARG A 101 -3.39 -24.72 -25.80
C ARG A 101 -2.68 -25.56 -24.74
N TRP A 102 -2.57 -26.84 -25.02
CA TRP A 102 -1.95 -27.84 -24.15
C TRP A 102 -0.52 -28.17 -24.61
N LEU A 103 0.40 -28.26 -23.67
CA LEU A 103 1.78 -28.67 -23.96
C LEU A 103 1.88 -30.20 -24.18
N PRO A 104 2.89 -30.65 -24.94
CA PRO A 104 3.22 -32.07 -25.03
C PRO A 104 3.66 -32.65 -23.69
N LEU A 105 3.43 -33.96 -23.54
CA LEU A 105 3.82 -34.75 -22.40
C LEU A 105 5.12 -35.50 -22.71
N SER A 106 6.01 -35.66 -21.73
CA SER A 106 7.18 -36.51 -21.90
C SER A 106 6.77 -37.99 -21.94
N GLU A 107 7.57 -38.83 -22.60
CA GLU A 107 7.32 -40.28 -22.67
C GLU A 107 7.20 -40.91 -21.27
N SER A 108 7.97 -40.41 -20.30
CA SER A 108 7.98 -40.91 -18.92
C SER A 108 6.67 -40.71 -18.16
N ILE A 109 5.85 -39.71 -18.55
CA ILE A 109 4.57 -39.40 -17.88
C ILE A 109 3.36 -39.66 -18.78
N SER A 110 3.54 -39.77 -20.10
CA SER A 110 2.43 -39.91 -21.05
C SER A 110 1.56 -41.16 -20.79
N ALA A 111 2.12 -42.21 -20.20
CA ALA A 111 1.37 -43.43 -19.85
C ALA A 111 0.50 -43.28 -18.59
N GLN A 112 0.80 -42.29 -17.74
CA GLN A 112 0.08 -42.01 -16.48
C GLN A 112 -0.88 -40.82 -16.62
N ALA A 113 -0.67 -39.99 -17.64
CA ALA A 113 -1.46 -38.79 -17.86
C ALA A 113 -2.92 -39.13 -18.21
N PRO A 114 -3.87 -38.22 -17.93
CA PRO A 114 -5.26 -38.38 -18.31
C PRO A 114 -5.41 -38.57 -19.81
N THR A 115 -6.33 -39.44 -20.24
CA THR A 115 -6.63 -39.66 -21.67
C THR A 115 -7.72 -38.73 -22.20
N ARG A 116 -8.48 -38.10 -21.29
CA ARG A 116 -9.57 -37.17 -21.59
C ARG A 116 -9.61 -36.01 -20.60
N VAL A 117 -10.10 -34.87 -21.07
CA VAL A 117 -10.51 -33.73 -20.25
C VAL A 117 -11.96 -33.42 -20.55
N GLU A 118 -12.77 -33.31 -19.52
CA GLU A 118 -14.13 -32.79 -19.63
C GLU A 118 -14.10 -31.27 -19.45
N VAL A 119 -14.73 -30.55 -20.38
CA VAL A 119 -14.91 -29.11 -20.27
C VAL A 119 -16.36 -28.82 -19.97
N TRP A 120 -16.58 -28.26 -18.79
CA TRP A 120 -17.89 -27.84 -18.31
C TRP A 120 -17.98 -26.32 -18.35
N SER A 121 -19.14 -25.81 -18.75
CA SER A 121 -19.50 -24.41 -18.52
C SER A 121 -20.70 -24.36 -17.57
N ASP A 122 -20.52 -23.70 -16.44
CA ASP A 122 -21.43 -23.76 -15.31
C ASP A 122 -21.75 -25.23 -14.90
N GLN A 123 -22.97 -25.71 -15.13
CA GLN A 123 -23.40 -27.09 -14.87
C GLN A 123 -23.57 -27.93 -16.13
N GLN A 124 -23.25 -27.38 -17.32
CA GLN A 124 -23.40 -28.06 -18.59
C GLN A 124 -22.06 -28.60 -19.09
N LEU A 125 -22.01 -29.90 -19.40
CA LEU A 125 -20.89 -30.50 -20.11
C LEU A 125 -20.90 -29.97 -21.55
N ILE A 126 -19.84 -29.29 -21.95
CA ILE A 126 -19.68 -28.71 -23.29
C ILE A 126 -19.02 -29.71 -24.23
N ALA A 127 -17.93 -30.34 -23.77
CA ALA A 127 -17.17 -31.29 -24.56
C ALA A 127 -16.37 -32.25 -23.69
N GLU A 128 -16.18 -33.47 -24.19
CA GLU A 128 -15.10 -34.36 -23.75
C GLU A 128 -13.98 -34.31 -24.79
N LEU A 129 -12.80 -33.89 -24.37
CA LEU A 129 -11.67 -33.62 -25.26
C LEU A 129 -10.62 -34.71 -25.12
N PRO A 130 -10.17 -35.32 -26.24
CA PRO A 130 -9.09 -36.29 -26.19
C PRO A 130 -7.76 -35.61 -25.86
N VAL A 131 -6.94 -36.27 -25.06
CA VAL A 131 -5.58 -35.81 -24.73
C VAL A 131 -4.58 -36.41 -25.70
N SER A 132 -3.70 -35.56 -26.25
CA SER A 132 -2.62 -35.94 -27.14
C SER A 132 -1.28 -35.80 -26.43
N ALA A 133 -0.45 -36.84 -26.49
CA ALA A 133 0.92 -36.80 -25.98
C ALA A 133 1.80 -35.74 -26.66
N LEU A 134 1.48 -35.38 -27.92
CA LEU A 134 2.18 -34.34 -28.68
C LEU A 134 1.69 -32.91 -28.34
N GLY A 135 0.77 -32.76 -27.38
CA GLY A 135 0.09 -31.50 -27.13
C GLY A 135 -1.02 -31.26 -28.16
N SER A 136 -1.82 -30.22 -27.94
CA SER A 136 -2.91 -29.88 -28.86
C SER A 136 -3.38 -28.43 -28.71
N ARG A 137 -4.08 -27.95 -29.75
CA ARG A 137 -4.91 -26.74 -29.69
C ARG A 137 -6.35 -27.16 -29.89
N GLN A 138 -7.21 -26.78 -28.95
CA GLN A 138 -8.61 -27.16 -28.95
C GLN A 138 -9.47 -25.91 -28.94
N TRP A 139 -10.39 -25.80 -29.91
CA TRP A 139 -11.33 -24.68 -30.00
C TRP A 139 -12.73 -25.12 -29.54
N LEU A 140 -13.32 -24.33 -28.66
CA LEU A 140 -14.60 -24.60 -28.04
C LEU A 140 -15.54 -23.40 -28.25
N TYR A 141 -16.76 -23.68 -28.70
CA TYR A 141 -17.83 -22.70 -28.71
C TYR A 141 -18.60 -22.80 -27.39
N ILE A 142 -18.56 -21.74 -26.59
CA ILE A 142 -19.26 -21.67 -25.31
C ILE A 142 -20.50 -20.79 -25.48
N PRO A 143 -21.71 -21.29 -25.19
CA PRO A 143 -22.91 -20.48 -25.23
C PRO A 143 -22.87 -19.37 -24.18
N ALA A 144 -23.61 -18.29 -24.41
CA ALA A 144 -23.74 -17.22 -23.43
C ALA A 144 -24.44 -17.74 -22.16
N THR A 145 -23.94 -17.34 -20.99
CA THR A 145 -24.62 -17.57 -19.70
C THR A 145 -25.60 -16.43 -19.40
N GLY A 146 -26.56 -16.67 -18.50
CA GLY A 146 -27.55 -15.67 -18.12
C GLY A 146 -26.97 -14.45 -17.40
N ASP A 147 -25.86 -14.63 -16.70
CA ASP A 147 -25.13 -13.57 -15.99
C ASP A 147 -24.01 -12.92 -16.82
N GLY A 148 -23.76 -13.43 -18.04
CA GLY A 148 -22.76 -12.91 -18.95
C GLY A 148 -21.32 -13.11 -18.49
N HIS A 149 -21.08 -14.02 -17.54
CA HIS A 149 -19.74 -14.39 -17.12
C HIS A 149 -19.31 -15.72 -17.73
N LEU A 150 -18.01 -15.87 -18.03
CA LEU A 150 -17.46 -17.13 -18.46
C LEU A 150 -16.97 -17.92 -17.24
N TYR A 151 -17.64 -19.04 -16.98
CA TYR A 151 -17.19 -20.06 -16.05
C TYR A 151 -16.84 -21.31 -16.84
N LEU A 152 -15.56 -21.71 -16.80
CA LEU A 152 -15.13 -23.02 -17.30
C LEU A 152 -14.57 -23.84 -16.16
N ARG A 153 -14.90 -25.12 -16.15
CA ARG A 153 -14.26 -26.12 -15.31
C ARG A 153 -13.63 -27.17 -16.21
N LEU A 154 -12.36 -27.44 -15.96
CA LEU A 154 -11.58 -28.49 -16.61
C LEU A 154 -11.49 -29.63 -15.60
N VAL A 155 -12.21 -30.71 -15.89
CA VAL A 155 -12.28 -31.90 -15.04
C VAL A 155 -11.53 -33.02 -15.73
N SER A 156 -10.55 -33.59 -15.03
CA SER A 156 -9.79 -34.74 -15.52
C SER A 156 -9.38 -35.61 -14.35
N ASP A 157 -9.00 -36.83 -14.67
CA ASP A 157 -8.18 -37.62 -13.76
C ASP A 157 -6.89 -36.85 -13.44
N VAL A 158 -6.25 -37.21 -12.33
CA VAL A 158 -4.94 -36.68 -11.93
C VAL A 158 -4.03 -37.84 -11.65
N PHE A 159 -2.74 -37.63 -11.86
CA PHE A 159 -1.69 -38.58 -11.52
C PHE A 159 -0.65 -37.90 -10.62
N GLN A 160 0.19 -38.71 -9.99
CA GLN A 160 1.23 -38.25 -9.09
C GLN A 160 2.56 -38.91 -9.49
N PRO A 161 3.50 -38.17 -10.10
CA PRO A 161 4.82 -38.70 -10.41
C PRO A 161 5.57 -39.16 -9.15
N ALA A 162 6.41 -40.19 -9.26
CA ALA A 162 7.09 -40.80 -8.10
C ALA A 162 7.96 -39.82 -7.26
N GLN A 163 8.45 -38.74 -7.86
CA GLN A 163 9.29 -37.72 -7.20
C GLN A 163 8.57 -36.37 -7.00
N ASP A 164 7.28 -36.30 -7.32
CA ASP A 164 6.49 -35.08 -7.20
C ASP A 164 5.31 -35.34 -6.25
N PRO A 165 5.20 -34.64 -5.10
CA PRO A 165 4.10 -34.85 -4.18
C PRO A 165 2.75 -34.30 -4.70
N ARG A 166 2.74 -33.56 -5.82
CA ARG A 166 1.55 -32.89 -6.34
C ARG A 166 0.69 -33.83 -7.18
N GLN A 167 -0.62 -33.55 -7.16
CA GLN A 167 -1.56 -34.16 -8.10
C GLN A 167 -1.61 -33.31 -9.37
N LEU A 168 -1.23 -33.92 -10.49
CA LEU A 168 -1.08 -33.26 -11.79
C LEU A 168 -2.12 -33.80 -12.77
N GLY A 169 -2.75 -32.89 -13.51
CA GLY A 169 -3.59 -33.18 -14.67
C GLY A 169 -2.82 -32.91 -15.95
N LEU A 170 -3.23 -31.92 -16.73
CA LEU A 170 -2.61 -31.56 -18.01
C LEU A 170 -1.89 -30.21 -17.95
N PRO A 171 -0.77 -30.06 -18.68
CA PRO A 171 -0.02 -28.80 -18.73
C PRO A 171 -0.70 -27.84 -19.72
N LEU A 172 -1.30 -26.78 -19.19
CA LEU A 172 -1.96 -25.72 -19.98
C LEU A 172 -1.01 -24.53 -20.14
N GLU A 173 -0.77 -24.12 -21.39
CA GLU A 173 0.14 -23.01 -21.73
C GLU A 173 -0.62 -21.69 -21.92
N ARG A 174 -1.76 -21.74 -22.62
CA ARG A 174 -2.41 -20.53 -23.09
C ARG A 174 -3.91 -20.72 -23.26
N ILE A 175 -4.64 -19.66 -22.93
CA ILE A 175 -6.08 -19.56 -23.18
C ILE A 175 -6.32 -18.29 -24.01
N VAL A 176 -7.07 -18.43 -25.10
CA VAL A 176 -7.55 -17.27 -25.89
C VAL A 176 -9.05 -17.29 -25.88
N ILE A 177 -9.67 -16.18 -25.50
CA ILE A 177 -11.12 -16.02 -25.41
C ILE A 177 -11.51 -14.90 -26.36
N ALA A 178 -12.31 -15.22 -27.37
CA ALA A 178 -12.84 -14.24 -28.31
C ALA A 178 -14.37 -14.20 -28.20
N VAL A 179 -14.93 -13.02 -27.99
CA VAL A 179 -16.39 -12.84 -28.03
C VAL A 179 -16.87 -13.01 -29.46
N VAL A 180 -17.87 -13.86 -29.67
CA VAL A 180 -18.43 -14.11 -31.01
C VAL A 180 -19.24 -12.88 -31.44
N PRO A 181 -18.95 -12.28 -32.61
CA PRO A 181 -19.75 -11.17 -33.13
C PRO A 181 -21.17 -11.62 -33.45
N GLY A 182 -22.18 -10.89 -32.98
CA GLY A 182 -23.57 -11.13 -33.37
C GLY A 182 -24.59 -10.64 -32.33
N GLY A 183 -25.70 -10.08 -32.83
CA GLY A 183 -26.84 -9.63 -32.01
C GLY A 183 -26.53 -8.46 -31.08
N TRP A 184 -27.57 -7.93 -30.44
CA TRP A 184 -27.43 -6.92 -29.40
C TRP A 184 -27.06 -7.61 -28.07
N GLY A 185 -25.92 -7.22 -27.48
CA GLY A 185 -25.50 -7.70 -26.16
C GLY A 185 -25.78 -6.67 -25.07
N TRP A 186 -26.38 -7.06 -23.94
CA TRP A 186 -26.45 -6.17 -22.77
C TRP A 186 -25.15 -6.28 -21.95
N PRO A 187 -24.67 -5.17 -21.36
CA PRO A 187 -23.56 -5.22 -20.42
C PRO A 187 -23.91 -6.05 -19.20
N VAL A 188 -22.90 -6.67 -18.61
CA VAL A 188 -23.07 -7.46 -17.38
C VAL A 188 -23.45 -6.54 -16.23
N LEU A 189 -24.63 -6.78 -15.65
CA LEU A 189 -25.26 -5.87 -14.71
C LEU A 189 -24.53 -5.76 -13.35
N PRO A 190 -24.06 -6.85 -12.70
CA PRO A 190 -23.47 -6.72 -11.38
C PRO A 190 -22.25 -5.78 -11.31
N PRO A 191 -21.21 -5.90 -12.16
CA PRO A 191 -20.10 -4.95 -12.17
C PRO A 191 -20.54 -3.52 -12.49
N LEU A 192 -21.50 -3.35 -13.41
CA LEU A 192 -22.05 -2.03 -13.73
C LEU A 192 -22.74 -1.38 -12.52
N LEU A 193 -23.55 -2.14 -11.78
CA LEU A 193 -24.22 -1.67 -10.56
C LEU A 193 -23.21 -1.31 -9.47
N TRP A 194 -22.15 -2.10 -9.29
CA TRP A 194 -21.08 -1.78 -8.36
C TRP A 194 -20.36 -0.49 -8.75
N TRP A 195 -20.03 -0.30 -10.03
CA TRP A 195 -19.43 0.94 -10.51
C TRP A 195 -20.36 2.15 -10.38
N MET A 196 -21.67 1.99 -10.61
CA MET A 196 -22.65 3.05 -10.35
C MET A 196 -22.67 3.43 -8.86
N GLY A 197 -22.69 2.44 -7.96
CA GLY A 197 -22.59 2.67 -6.52
C GLY A 197 -21.28 3.37 -6.13
N ALA A 198 -20.16 2.94 -6.72
CA ALA A 198 -18.84 3.55 -6.52
C ALA A 198 -18.83 5.01 -7.01
N ILE A 199 -19.44 5.31 -8.17
CA ILE A 199 -19.57 6.67 -8.69
C ILE A 199 -20.40 7.55 -7.74
N VAL A 200 -21.52 7.04 -7.22
CA VAL A 200 -22.34 7.77 -6.24
C VAL A 200 -21.53 8.07 -4.98
N LEU A 201 -20.91 7.05 -4.36
CA LEU A 201 -20.12 7.25 -3.14
C LEU A 201 -18.91 8.17 -3.38
N GLY A 202 -18.20 7.99 -4.48
CA GLY A 202 -17.10 8.84 -4.90
C GLY A 202 -17.56 10.29 -5.08
N TRP A 203 -18.71 10.52 -5.70
CA TRP A 203 -19.30 11.85 -5.83
C TRP A 203 -19.63 12.48 -4.47
N LEU A 204 -20.24 11.74 -3.54
CA LEU A 204 -20.55 12.26 -2.21
C LEU A 204 -19.28 12.67 -1.46
N ILE A 205 -18.22 11.86 -1.52
CA ILE A 205 -16.91 12.18 -0.94
C ILE A 205 -16.32 13.43 -1.60
N LEU A 206 -16.30 13.50 -2.94
CA LEU A 206 -15.74 14.63 -3.68
C LEU A 206 -16.53 15.93 -3.43
N HIS A 207 -17.86 15.88 -3.46
CA HIS A 207 -18.72 17.02 -3.20
C HIS A 207 -18.48 17.59 -1.79
N ARG A 208 -18.31 16.71 -0.79
CA ARG A 208 -17.99 17.09 0.59
C ARG A 208 -16.61 17.69 0.79
N THR A 209 -15.62 17.26 0.01
CA THR A 209 -14.21 17.56 0.29
C THR A 209 -13.60 18.57 -0.66
N LEU A 210 -14.05 18.61 -1.92
CA LEU A 210 -13.49 19.46 -2.98
C LEU A 210 -14.45 20.56 -3.46
N SER A 211 -15.72 20.55 -3.02
CA SER A 211 -16.70 21.61 -3.31
C SER A 211 -16.75 21.92 -4.82
N GLN A 212 -16.35 23.13 -5.25
CA GLN A 212 -16.33 23.58 -6.63
C GLN A 212 -15.48 22.72 -7.58
N TRP A 213 -14.49 21.98 -7.06
CA TRP A 213 -13.64 21.10 -7.87
C TRP A 213 -14.17 19.66 -7.97
N ALA A 214 -15.25 19.33 -7.24
CA ALA A 214 -15.82 17.98 -7.22
C ALA A 214 -16.23 17.50 -8.61
N GLY A 215 -16.76 18.39 -9.45
CA GLY A 215 -17.16 18.06 -10.83
C GLY A 215 -16.00 17.61 -11.70
N TYR A 216 -14.84 18.28 -11.59
CA TYR A 216 -13.62 17.85 -12.29
C TYR A 216 -13.11 16.51 -11.78
N GLY A 217 -13.13 16.30 -10.45
CA GLY A 217 -12.76 15.01 -9.85
C GLY A 217 -13.64 13.87 -10.36
N LEU A 218 -14.95 14.09 -10.42
CA LEU A 218 -15.91 13.12 -10.96
C LEU A 218 -15.67 12.85 -12.45
N ALA A 219 -15.47 13.91 -13.25
CA ALA A 219 -15.22 13.77 -14.68
C ALA A 219 -13.93 12.96 -14.95
N ILE A 220 -12.85 13.23 -14.21
CA ILE A 220 -11.60 12.47 -14.31
C ILE A 220 -11.82 11.01 -13.92
N GLY A 221 -12.49 10.76 -12.80
CA GLY A 221 -12.78 9.41 -12.31
C GLY A 221 -13.63 8.60 -13.29
N VAL A 222 -14.76 9.15 -13.72
CA VAL A 222 -15.66 8.50 -14.70
C VAL A 222 -14.95 8.26 -16.03
N SER A 223 -14.13 9.20 -16.50
CA SER A 223 -13.35 9.03 -17.73
C SER A 223 -12.33 7.90 -17.60
N ALA A 224 -11.61 7.82 -16.48
CA ALA A 224 -10.64 6.76 -16.23
C ALA A 224 -11.32 5.38 -16.15
N VAL A 225 -12.44 5.27 -15.44
CA VAL A 225 -13.23 4.03 -15.33
C VAL A 225 -13.80 3.63 -16.69
N SER A 226 -14.30 4.59 -17.48
CA SER A 226 -14.81 4.35 -18.83
C SER A 226 -13.71 3.88 -19.78
N LEU A 227 -12.53 4.50 -19.71
CA LEU A 227 -11.37 4.09 -20.51
C LEU A 227 -10.92 2.67 -20.13
N ALA A 228 -10.86 2.35 -18.84
CA ALA A 228 -10.52 1.01 -18.36
C ALA A 228 -11.49 -0.06 -18.90
N LEU A 229 -12.80 0.24 -18.95
CA LEU A 229 -13.82 -0.66 -19.52
C LEU A 229 -13.64 -0.92 -21.03
N ILE A 230 -13.13 0.05 -21.78
CA ILE A 230 -12.86 -0.11 -23.21
C ILE A 230 -11.58 -0.90 -23.43
N LEU A 231 -10.55 -0.66 -22.62
CA LEU A 231 -9.22 -1.27 -22.77
C LEU A 231 -9.14 -2.71 -22.24
N ASP A 232 -9.76 -2.98 -21.10
CA ASP A 232 -9.72 -4.29 -20.44
C ASP A 232 -11.02 -4.52 -19.62
N PRO A 233 -12.11 -4.92 -20.28
CA PRO A 233 -13.40 -5.11 -19.62
C PRO A 233 -13.38 -6.16 -18.51
N ALA A 234 -12.53 -7.18 -18.63
CA ALA A 234 -12.47 -8.25 -17.65
C ALA A 234 -11.86 -7.77 -16.33
N ARG A 235 -10.74 -7.05 -16.39
CA ARG A 235 -10.13 -6.46 -15.18
C ARG A 235 -10.92 -5.29 -14.62
N TRP A 236 -11.59 -4.53 -15.48
CA TRP A 236 -12.56 -3.54 -15.05
C TRP A 236 -13.68 -4.16 -14.20
N ALA A 237 -14.19 -5.33 -14.59
CA ALA A 237 -15.25 -6.02 -13.86
C ALA A 237 -14.77 -6.56 -12.50
N PHE A 238 -13.56 -7.11 -12.42
CA PHE A 238 -12.95 -7.53 -11.15
C PHE A 238 -12.78 -6.37 -10.15
N GLY A 239 -12.48 -5.17 -10.64
CA GLY A 239 -12.28 -4.00 -9.79
C GLY A 239 -13.56 -3.38 -9.23
N ALA A 240 -14.73 -3.72 -9.77
CA ALA A 240 -15.98 -3.03 -9.48
C ALA A 240 -16.39 -3.14 -8.00
N GLU A 241 -16.45 -4.37 -7.49
CA GLU A 241 -16.82 -4.65 -6.10
C GLU A 241 -15.77 -4.07 -5.13
N ALA A 242 -14.48 -4.29 -5.43
CA ALA A 242 -13.38 -3.75 -4.63
C ALA A 242 -13.44 -2.22 -4.51
N ALA A 243 -13.70 -1.52 -5.63
CA ALA A 243 -13.84 -0.06 -5.65
C ALA A 243 -15.08 0.40 -4.85
N PHE A 244 -16.21 -0.28 -5.01
CA PHE A 244 -17.42 0.03 -4.23
C PHE A 244 -17.17 -0.12 -2.73
N ILE A 245 -16.64 -1.26 -2.28
CA ILE A 245 -16.37 -1.52 -0.86
C ILE A 245 -15.36 -0.49 -0.32
N ALA A 246 -14.28 -0.20 -1.06
CA ALA A 246 -13.29 0.78 -0.66
C ALA A 246 -13.94 2.16 -0.43
N LEU A 247 -14.79 2.62 -1.35
CA LEU A 247 -15.48 3.90 -1.23
C LEU A 247 -16.57 3.89 -0.14
N ALA A 248 -17.24 2.75 0.06
CA ALA A 248 -18.23 2.57 1.12
C ALA A 248 -17.60 2.67 2.51
N LEU A 249 -16.36 2.19 2.69
CA LEU A 249 -15.58 2.39 3.91
C LEU A 249 -14.98 3.80 4.00
N THR A 250 -14.59 4.39 2.87
CA THR A 250 -14.01 5.74 2.80
C THR A 250 -15.01 6.83 3.19
N TYR A 251 -16.28 6.67 2.82
CA TYR A 251 -17.31 7.66 3.09
C TYR A 251 -17.52 7.95 4.59
N PRO A 252 -17.77 6.96 5.48
CA PRO A 252 -17.87 7.21 6.92
C PRO A 252 -16.56 7.70 7.52
N LEU A 253 -15.41 7.23 7.02
CA LEU A 253 -14.10 7.78 7.42
C LEU A 253 -14.00 9.28 7.09
N THR A 254 -14.46 9.69 5.91
CA THR A 254 -14.49 11.09 5.49
C THR A 254 -15.31 11.94 6.46
N LEU A 255 -16.48 11.46 6.88
CA LEU A 255 -17.32 12.14 7.88
C LEU A 255 -16.60 12.27 9.23
N ALA A 256 -15.98 11.18 9.71
CA ALA A 256 -15.23 11.16 10.97
C ALA A 256 -14.03 12.12 10.93
N VAL A 257 -13.28 12.13 9.82
CA VAL A 257 -12.15 13.03 9.61
C VAL A 257 -12.61 14.48 9.57
N GLN A 258 -13.67 14.82 8.85
CA GLN A 258 -14.20 16.19 8.83
C GLN A 258 -14.69 16.64 10.21
N ALA A 259 -15.29 15.75 11.01
CA ALA A 259 -15.66 16.05 12.38
C ALA A 259 -14.42 16.31 13.26
N GLY A 260 -13.40 15.45 13.17
CA GLY A 260 -12.14 15.61 13.91
C GLY A 260 -11.36 16.87 13.52
N LEU A 261 -11.26 17.17 12.22
CA LEU A 261 -10.59 18.39 11.72
C LEU A 261 -11.30 19.66 12.21
N ARG A 262 -12.64 19.65 12.28
CA ARG A 262 -13.43 20.74 12.88
C ARG A 262 -13.18 20.88 14.38
N ALA A 263 -13.13 19.76 15.11
CA ALA A 263 -12.81 19.76 16.54
C ALA A 263 -11.39 20.29 16.83
N LEU A 264 -10.44 20.03 15.93
CA LEU A 264 -9.08 20.57 15.98
C LEU A 264 -8.98 22.02 15.48
N ALA A 265 -10.11 22.67 15.14
CA ALA A 265 -10.19 24.01 14.57
C ALA A 265 -9.28 24.21 13.35
N ILE A 266 -9.09 23.18 12.54
CA ILE A 266 -8.35 23.28 11.28
C ILE A 266 -9.27 23.97 10.28
N GLY A 267 -8.95 25.24 9.98
CA GLY A 267 -9.74 26.13 9.10
C GLY A 267 -9.82 25.66 7.64
N GLU A 268 -9.55 26.56 6.69
CA GLU A 268 -9.77 26.30 5.25
C GLU A 268 -9.06 25.05 4.70
N ALA A 269 -7.96 24.61 5.32
CA ALA A 269 -7.24 23.40 4.93
C ALA A 269 -8.00 22.09 5.22
N GLY A 270 -9.02 22.12 6.10
CA GLY A 270 -9.73 20.93 6.55
C GLY A 270 -10.34 20.12 5.40
N SER A 271 -10.95 20.79 4.42
CA SER A 271 -11.57 20.13 3.27
C SER A 271 -10.53 19.43 2.38
N SER A 272 -9.41 20.09 2.08
CA SER A 272 -8.32 19.49 1.30
C SER A 272 -7.65 18.33 2.02
N LEU A 273 -7.42 18.44 3.33
CA LEU A 273 -6.88 17.33 4.13
C LEU A 273 -7.83 16.15 4.15
N SER A 274 -9.13 16.40 4.29
CA SER A 274 -10.14 15.35 4.21
C SER A 274 -10.16 14.68 2.84
N ALA A 275 -9.99 15.42 1.74
CA ALA A 275 -9.87 14.85 0.40
C ALA A 275 -8.62 13.96 0.30
N ILE A 276 -7.47 14.44 0.78
CA ILE A 276 -6.21 13.70 0.77
C ILE A 276 -6.34 12.38 1.54
N VAL A 277 -6.91 12.43 2.75
CA VAL A 277 -7.15 11.23 3.57
C VAL A 277 -8.10 10.27 2.87
N ALA A 278 -9.21 10.77 2.31
CA ALA A 278 -10.20 9.94 1.64
C ALA A 278 -9.63 9.22 0.41
N VAL A 279 -8.96 9.97 -0.49
CA VAL A 279 -8.34 9.40 -1.68
C VAL A 279 -7.28 8.39 -1.29
N ALA A 280 -6.40 8.73 -0.34
CA ALA A 280 -5.32 7.85 0.06
C ALA A 280 -5.81 6.58 0.80
N PHE A 281 -6.93 6.64 1.52
CA PHE A 281 -7.54 5.45 2.13
C PHE A 281 -8.20 4.56 1.07
N ALA A 282 -8.97 5.16 0.16
CA ALA A 282 -9.66 4.46 -0.91
C ALA A 282 -8.68 3.70 -1.82
N THR A 283 -7.57 4.32 -2.21
CA THR A 283 -6.57 3.67 -3.10
C THR A 283 -5.80 2.55 -2.41
N ARG A 284 -5.50 2.67 -1.11
CA ARG A 284 -4.83 1.63 -0.32
C ARG A 284 -5.68 0.39 -0.14
N ILE A 285 -6.93 0.58 0.30
CA ILE A 285 -7.86 -0.54 0.50
C ILE A 285 -8.35 -1.12 -0.82
N GLY A 286 -8.72 -0.26 -1.79
CA GLY A 286 -9.19 -0.72 -3.10
C GLY A 286 -8.15 -1.59 -3.82
N GLY A 287 -6.87 -1.23 -3.73
CA GLY A 287 -5.78 -2.04 -4.25
C GLY A 287 -5.70 -3.43 -3.61
N ARG A 288 -5.94 -3.55 -2.30
CA ARG A 288 -5.89 -4.81 -1.53
C ARG A 288 -7.12 -5.71 -1.73
N PHE A 289 -8.28 -5.11 -1.98
CA PHE A 289 -9.52 -5.86 -2.27
C PHE A 289 -9.63 -6.28 -3.73
N TYR A 290 -8.83 -5.69 -4.62
CA TYR A 290 -8.75 -6.19 -5.98
C TYR A 290 -8.28 -7.65 -5.97
N PRO A 291 -8.96 -8.58 -6.64
CA PRO A 291 -8.66 -10.00 -6.54
C PRO A 291 -7.20 -10.32 -6.90
N ALA A 292 -6.51 -10.98 -5.96
CA ALA A 292 -5.19 -11.55 -6.16
C ALA A 292 -4.06 -10.53 -6.51
N SER A 293 -4.24 -9.23 -6.27
CA SER A 293 -3.31 -8.16 -6.69
C SER A 293 -2.16 -7.88 -5.73
N MET A 294 -2.44 -7.78 -4.43
CA MET A 294 -1.50 -7.28 -3.41
C MET A 294 -1.41 -8.24 -2.21
N PRO A 295 -1.00 -9.51 -2.43
CA PRO A 295 -0.94 -10.48 -1.34
C PRO A 295 0.10 -10.09 -0.27
N GLY A 296 1.28 -9.60 -0.69
CA GLY A 296 2.35 -9.19 0.22
C GLY A 296 2.61 -10.20 1.35
N ASP A 297 2.92 -9.68 2.54
CA ASP A 297 3.16 -10.44 3.77
C ASP A 297 1.90 -10.65 4.63
N ILE A 298 0.68 -10.52 4.07
CA ILE A 298 -0.54 -10.56 4.89
C ILE A 298 -0.72 -11.88 5.65
N GLY A 299 -0.32 -13.01 5.05
CA GLY A 299 -0.35 -14.31 5.70
C GLY A 299 0.62 -14.39 6.88
N PHE A 300 1.83 -13.83 6.72
CA PHE A 300 2.80 -13.71 7.81
C PHE A 300 2.23 -12.86 8.95
N HIS A 301 1.67 -11.69 8.67
CA HIS A 301 1.07 -10.83 9.69
C HIS A 301 -0.14 -11.46 10.37
N THR A 302 -0.96 -12.21 9.63
CA THR A 302 -2.10 -12.95 10.19
C THR A 302 -1.65 -13.98 11.21
N ASN A 303 -0.63 -14.79 10.88
CA ASN A 303 -0.08 -15.78 11.81
C ASN A 303 0.48 -15.11 13.07
N ARG A 304 1.27 -14.03 12.93
CA ARG A 304 1.85 -13.31 14.07
C ARG A 304 0.80 -12.62 14.94
N PHE A 305 -0.29 -12.14 14.33
CA PHE A 305 -1.41 -11.60 15.09
C PHE A 305 -2.09 -12.67 15.93
N HIS A 306 -2.32 -13.87 15.37
CA HIS A 306 -2.89 -15.00 16.12
C HIS A 306 -1.98 -15.49 17.24
N GLU A 307 -0.67 -15.58 17.00
CA GLU A 307 0.32 -15.88 18.04
C GLU A 307 0.27 -14.87 19.19
N ALA A 308 0.27 -13.57 18.87
CA ALA A 308 0.19 -12.49 19.86
C ALA A 308 -1.11 -12.56 20.68
N LEU A 309 -2.25 -12.82 20.02
CA LEU A 309 -3.53 -13.03 20.71
C LEU A 309 -3.54 -14.29 21.60
N GLY A 310 -2.81 -15.33 21.19
CA GLY A 310 -2.60 -16.53 22.00
C GLY A 310 -1.64 -16.34 23.19
N GLY A 311 -1.13 -15.13 23.40
CA GLY A 311 -0.20 -14.78 24.48
C GLY A 311 1.28 -14.96 24.13
N PHE A 312 1.59 -15.38 22.90
CA PHE A 312 2.97 -15.51 22.44
C PHE A 312 3.50 -14.16 21.95
N ILE A 313 4.08 -13.39 22.89
CA ILE A 313 4.57 -12.03 22.60
C ILE A 313 6.05 -12.01 22.19
N THR A 314 6.87 -12.95 22.63
CA THR A 314 8.31 -13.02 22.31
C THR A 314 8.55 -13.74 20.97
N ILE A 315 8.18 -13.08 19.88
CA ILE A 315 8.30 -13.61 18.52
C ILE A 315 9.71 -13.37 17.97
N ILE A 316 10.33 -14.41 17.41
CA ILE A 316 11.55 -14.30 16.60
C ILE A 316 11.17 -14.38 15.13
N SER A 317 11.70 -13.47 14.33
CA SER A 317 11.61 -13.53 12.88
C SER A 317 13.01 -13.55 12.27
N LYS A 318 13.11 -14.01 11.03
CA LYS A 318 14.37 -14.10 10.30
C LYS A 318 14.28 -13.27 9.04
N ASN A 319 15.15 -12.27 8.91
CA ASN A 319 15.21 -11.40 7.75
C ASN A 319 16.62 -11.44 7.18
N ARG A 320 16.73 -11.83 5.91
CA ARG A 320 18.01 -11.92 5.20
C ARG A 320 19.09 -12.72 5.94
N GLY A 321 18.68 -13.78 6.65
CA GLY A 321 19.58 -14.66 7.41
C GLY A 321 19.80 -14.25 8.86
N ILE A 322 19.40 -13.04 9.26
CA ILE A 322 19.57 -12.52 10.61
C ILE A 322 18.29 -12.72 11.41
N ASP A 323 18.40 -13.36 12.57
CA ASP A 323 17.30 -13.46 13.53
C ASP A 323 17.12 -12.11 14.25
N PHE A 324 15.89 -11.69 14.47
CA PHE A 324 15.61 -10.42 15.15
C PHE A 324 14.30 -10.51 15.93
N PRO A 325 14.17 -9.73 17.02
CA PRO A 325 12.91 -9.69 17.75
C PRO A 325 11.84 -9.06 16.86
N TYR A 326 10.66 -9.65 16.81
CA TYR A 326 9.54 -9.15 16.04
C TYR A 326 8.48 -8.57 16.99
N PRO A 327 8.45 -7.23 17.21
CA PRO A 327 7.61 -6.64 18.24
C PRO A 327 6.10 -6.80 17.95
N PRO A 328 5.28 -7.14 18.96
CA PRO A 328 3.85 -7.39 18.77
C PRO A 328 2.98 -6.12 18.91
N GLY A 329 3.57 -4.95 19.14
CA GLY A 329 2.84 -3.72 19.49
C GLY A 329 1.66 -3.37 18.56
N PRO A 330 1.82 -3.39 17.23
CA PRO A 330 0.72 -3.06 16.32
C PRO A 330 -0.40 -4.10 16.35
N TYR A 331 -0.09 -5.37 16.61
CA TYR A 331 -1.10 -6.42 16.76
C TYR A 331 -1.92 -6.22 18.04
N LEU A 332 -1.25 -5.93 19.15
CA LEU A 332 -1.92 -5.64 20.42
C LEU A 332 -2.76 -4.36 20.36
N LEU A 333 -2.33 -3.36 19.57
CA LEU A 333 -3.09 -2.14 19.32
C LEU A 333 -4.39 -2.43 18.55
N LEU A 334 -4.36 -3.35 17.58
CA LEU A 334 -5.52 -3.72 16.78
C LEU A 334 -6.39 -4.81 17.43
N ALA A 335 -5.86 -5.58 18.39
CA ALA A 335 -6.54 -6.69 19.04
C ALA A 335 -7.96 -6.37 19.53
N PRO A 336 -8.23 -5.22 20.19
CA PRO A 336 -9.58 -4.89 20.65
C PRO A 336 -10.61 -4.82 19.51
N ALA A 337 -10.20 -4.47 18.29
CA ALA A 337 -11.11 -4.36 17.16
C ALA A 337 -11.58 -5.73 16.61
N ARG A 338 -11.03 -6.86 17.08
CA ARG A 338 -11.58 -8.19 16.74
C ARG A 338 -12.99 -8.42 17.27
N VAL A 339 -13.42 -7.67 18.29
CA VAL A 339 -14.81 -7.73 18.79
C VAL A 339 -15.84 -7.29 17.75
N LEU A 340 -15.42 -6.60 16.68
CA LEU A 340 -16.27 -6.22 15.55
C LEU A 340 -16.57 -7.39 14.60
N GLY A 341 -16.01 -8.58 14.84
CA GLY A 341 -16.23 -9.77 14.00
C GLY A 341 -15.46 -9.75 12.67
N LEU A 342 -14.56 -8.79 12.47
CA LEU A 342 -13.74 -8.71 11.26
C LEU A 342 -12.71 -9.84 11.20
N GLU A 343 -12.52 -10.42 10.02
CA GLU A 343 -11.44 -11.37 9.76
C GLU A 343 -10.07 -10.72 9.99
N THR A 344 -9.10 -11.51 10.47
CA THR A 344 -7.76 -11.00 10.83
C THR A 344 -7.07 -10.28 9.65
N PRO A 345 -7.02 -10.84 8.42
CA PRO A 345 -6.40 -10.15 7.28
C PRO A 345 -7.06 -8.80 7.00
N LEU A 346 -8.39 -8.77 6.99
CA LEU A 346 -9.16 -7.55 6.75
C LEU A 346 -8.90 -6.49 7.82
N LEU A 347 -8.86 -6.87 9.11
CA LEU A 347 -8.57 -5.96 10.21
C LEU A 347 -7.17 -5.35 10.09
N LEU A 348 -6.16 -6.16 9.81
CA LEU A 348 -4.78 -5.70 9.61
C LEU A 348 -4.71 -4.73 8.43
N GLN A 349 -5.39 -5.07 7.33
CA GLN A 349 -5.36 -4.26 6.12
C GLN A 349 -6.04 -2.90 6.31
N ILE A 350 -7.21 -2.86 6.97
CA ILE A 350 -7.92 -1.63 7.32
C ILE A 350 -7.11 -0.81 8.32
N GLY A 351 -6.53 -1.45 9.34
CA GLY A 351 -5.71 -0.78 10.35
C GLY A 351 -4.51 -0.06 9.74
N ALA A 352 -3.76 -0.74 8.87
CA ALA A 352 -2.62 -0.15 8.17
C ALA A 352 -3.06 0.98 7.22
N ALA A 353 -4.09 0.75 6.41
CA ALA A 353 -4.59 1.79 5.49
C ALA A 353 -5.10 3.03 6.24
N LEU A 354 -5.76 2.86 7.38
CA LEU A 354 -6.23 3.95 8.23
C LEU A 354 -5.06 4.74 8.80
N ALA A 355 -4.07 4.06 9.39
CA ALA A 355 -2.89 4.68 9.97
C ALA A 355 -2.12 5.52 8.94
N ASP A 356 -1.89 4.97 7.75
CA ASP A 356 -1.16 5.66 6.68
C ASP A 356 -1.96 6.84 6.09
N SER A 357 -3.29 6.73 6.04
CA SER A 357 -4.14 7.81 5.53
C SER A 357 -4.24 8.96 6.52
N LEU A 358 -4.43 8.67 7.80
CA LEU A 358 -4.49 9.68 8.86
C LEU A 358 -3.13 10.36 9.09
N SER A 359 -2.04 9.71 8.71
CA SER A 359 -0.70 10.31 8.73
C SER A 359 -0.62 11.63 7.94
N ALA A 360 -1.46 11.84 6.92
CA ALA A 360 -1.57 13.14 6.23
C ALA A 360 -1.86 14.31 7.20
N ILE A 361 -2.71 14.08 8.20
CA ILE A 361 -3.07 15.10 9.21
C ILE A 361 -1.85 15.37 10.11
N LEU A 362 -1.13 14.34 10.54
CA LEU A 362 0.07 14.49 11.36
C LEU A 362 1.16 15.27 10.61
N ILE A 363 1.38 14.95 9.33
CA ILE A 363 2.32 15.68 8.47
C ILE A 363 1.91 17.14 8.34
N TYR A 364 0.63 17.43 8.11
CA TYR A 364 0.14 18.81 8.10
C TYR A 364 0.46 19.53 9.42
N LEU A 365 0.15 18.91 10.56
CA LEU A 365 0.37 19.52 11.88
C LEU A 365 1.87 19.77 12.16
N ILE A 366 2.75 18.86 11.74
CA ILE A 366 4.21 19.04 11.82
C ILE A 366 4.64 20.17 10.89
N ALA A 367 4.24 20.12 9.61
CA ALA A 367 4.63 21.11 8.61
C ALA A 367 4.15 22.52 8.95
N ARG A 368 2.97 22.68 9.57
CA ARG A 368 2.41 23.97 10.00
C ARG A 368 3.29 24.74 10.99
N ARG A 369 4.24 24.07 11.65
CA ARG A 369 5.20 24.70 12.56
C ARG A 369 6.21 25.57 11.84
N VAL A 370 6.49 25.27 10.57
CA VAL A 370 7.54 25.92 9.77
C VAL A 370 7.02 26.46 8.44
N LEU A 371 5.85 26.01 7.97
CA LEU A 371 5.23 26.40 6.72
C LEU A 371 3.84 27.03 6.91
N PRO A 372 3.41 27.96 6.04
CA PRO A 372 2.02 28.39 5.95
C PRO A 372 1.05 27.25 5.63
N SER A 373 -0.26 27.51 5.74
CA SER A 373 -1.29 26.47 5.59
C SER A 373 -1.28 25.77 4.23
N ARG A 374 -1.21 26.51 3.12
CA ARG A 374 -1.23 25.92 1.77
C ARG A 374 -0.04 24.98 1.50
N PRO A 375 1.23 25.37 1.73
CA PRO A 375 2.36 24.44 1.58
C PRO A 375 2.33 23.28 2.58
N ALA A 376 1.76 23.45 3.77
CA ALA A 376 1.60 22.34 4.71
C ALA A 376 0.60 21.27 4.20
N VAL A 377 -0.47 21.68 3.52
CA VAL A 377 -1.37 20.73 2.82
C VAL A 377 -0.63 20.02 1.68
N LEU A 378 0.22 20.74 0.93
CA LEU A 378 1.06 20.13 -0.09
C LEU A 378 2.04 19.11 0.52
N ALA A 379 2.62 19.38 1.69
CA ALA A 379 3.46 18.40 2.40
C ALA A 379 2.66 17.13 2.73
N ALA A 380 1.43 17.27 3.26
CA ALA A 380 0.56 16.13 3.52
C ALA A 380 0.30 15.31 2.25
N ALA A 381 0.00 15.97 1.13
CA ALA A 381 -0.21 15.33 -0.17
C ALA A 381 1.05 14.61 -0.67
N ILE A 382 2.22 15.25 -0.63
CA ILE A 382 3.50 14.63 -1.04
C ILE A 382 3.78 13.37 -0.22
N TYR A 383 3.54 13.41 1.09
CA TYR A 383 3.78 12.27 1.96
C TYR A 383 2.94 11.04 1.56
N VAL A 384 1.62 11.21 1.38
CA VAL A 384 0.74 10.06 1.08
C VAL A 384 0.68 9.68 -0.39
N PHE A 385 1.03 10.58 -1.32
CA PHE A 385 0.96 10.31 -2.77
C PHE A 385 2.31 10.05 -3.43
N THR A 386 3.39 9.98 -2.65
CA THR A 386 4.64 9.39 -3.13
C THR A 386 4.55 7.87 -3.07
N ALA A 387 5.20 7.21 -4.03
CA ALA A 387 5.20 5.76 -4.17
C ALA A 387 5.64 5.01 -2.90
N ALA A 388 6.47 5.63 -2.05
CA ALA A 388 6.95 5.07 -0.79
C ALA A 388 5.86 4.38 0.05
N THR A 389 4.71 5.02 0.23
CA THR A 389 3.58 4.51 1.03
C THR A 389 2.77 3.42 0.29
N TYR A 390 2.69 3.52 -1.04
CA TYR A 390 2.05 2.52 -1.89
C TYR A 390 2.88 1.23 -1.97
N LEU A 391 4.20 1.34 -2.03
CA LEU A 391 5.11 0.19 -1.97
C LEU A 391 4.89 -0.61 -0.69
N THR A 392 4.91 0.05 0.48
CA THR A 392 4.65 -0.66 1.75
C THR A 392 3.25 -1.25 1.83
N THR A 393 2.26 -0.59 1.22
CA THR A 393 0.88 -1.08 1.16
C THR A 393 0.81 -2.37 0.34
N TRP A 394 1.47 -2.42 -0.82
CA TRP A 394 1.50 -3.60 -1.70
C TRP A 394 2.12 -4.82 -1.00
N TRP A 395 3.26 -4.62 -0.36
CA TRP A 395 3.97 -5.68 0.36
C TRP A 395 3.29 -6.07 1.69
N SER A 396 2.18 -5.44 2.05
CA SER A 396 1.47 -5.65 3.32
C SER A 396 2.36 -5.51 4.56
N PHE A 397 3.29 -4.54 4.58
CA PHE A 397 4.13 -4.29 5.75
C PHE A 397 3.36 -3.56 6.86
N ASP A 398 2.32 -4.21 7.39
CA ASP A 398 1.29 -3.57 8.20
C ASP A 398 1.85 -3.06 9.54
N THR A 399 2.73 -3.81 10.20
CA THR A 399 3.40 -3.36 11.43
C THR A 399 4.32 -2.16 11.17
N HIS A 400 4.99 -2.13 10.01
CA HIS A 400 5.82 -0.99 9.60
C HIS A 400 4.96 0.24 9.37
N ILE A 401 3.87 0.13 8.62
CA ILE A 401 2.96 1.24 8.31
C ILE A 401 2.35 1.84 9.60
N ILE A 402 1.83 0.99 10.48
CA ILE A 402 1.23 1.45 11.75
C ILE A 402 2.30 2.12 12.62
N THR A 403 3.50 1.53 12.72
CA THR A 403 4.60 2.10 13.50
C THR A 403 5.10 3.41 12.91
N GLN A 404 5.10 3.55 11.59
CA GLN A 404 5.43 4.81 10.91
C GLN A 404 4.44 5.92 11.29
N SER A 405 3.14 5.62 11.34
CA SER A 405 2.13 6.58 11.83
C SER A 405 2.35 6.95 13.30
N LEU A 406 2.68 5.98 14.16
CA LEU A 406 3.01 6.24 15.57
C LEU A 406 4.29 7.07 15.72
N TYR A 407 5.28 6.83 14.86
CA TYR A 407 6.50 7.63 14.79
C TYR A 407 6.20 9.08 14.40
N LEU A 408 5.32 9.33 13.42
CA LEU A 408 4.88 10.70 13.11
C LEU A 408 4.17 11.37 14.29
N LEU A 409 3.34 10.63 15.01
CA LEU A 409 2.67 11.12 16.21
C LEU A 409 3.69 11.45 17.31
N LEU A 410 4.74 10.63 17.46
CA LEU A 410 5.86 10.89 18.35
C LEU A 410 6.63 12.16 17.95
N ILE A 411 6.95 12.35 16.66
CA ILE A 411 7.63 13.57 16.17
C ILE A 411 6.79 14.81 16.46
N TRP A 412 5.49 14.77 16.14
CA TRP A 412 4.57 15.86 16.47
C TRP A 412 4.52 16.12 17.99
N GLY A 413 4.43 15.05 18.80
CA GLY A 413 4.42 15.12 20.25
C GLY A 413 5.68 15.75 20.81
N VAL A 414 6.86 15.37 20.31
CA VAL A 414 8.15 15.95 20.74
C VAL A 414 8.19 17.45 20.44
N ILE A 415 7.74 17.87 19.25
CA ILE A 415 7.67 19.29 18.89
C ILE A 415 6.73 20.05 19.84
N ARG A 416 5.54 19.51 20.10
CA ARG A 416 4.54 20.14 20.99
C ARG A 416 5.00 20.22 22.44
N ALA A 417 5.48 19.10 23.00
CA ALA A 417 6.01 19.03 24.35
C ALA A 417 7.16 20.02 24.53
N TRP A 418 8.06 20.11 23.54
CA TRP A 418 9.17 21.06 23.58
C TRP A 418 8.69 22.50 23.71
N GLU A 419 7.73 22.93 22.88
CA GLU A 419 7.15 24.28 22.93
C GLU A 419 6.49 24.57 24.29
N GLU A 420 5.73 23.61 24.82
CA GLU A 420 5.02 23.79 26.10
C GLU A 420 5.96 23.76 27.30
N TRP A 421 7.00 22.92 27.30
CA TRP A 421 8.04 22.95 28.33
C TRP A 421 8.83 24.26 28.32
N GLN A 422 9.12 24.83 27.15
CA GLN A 422 9.74 26.16 27.05
C GLN A 422 8.85 27.25 27.68
N ALA A 423 7.53 27.09 27.55
CA ALA A 423 6.51 27.96 28.14
C ALA A 423 6.17 27.63 29.61
N GLY A 424 6.74 26.56 30.19
CA GLY A 424 6.47 26.13 31.56
C GLY A 424 5.10 25.47 31.77
N GLN A 425 4.52 24.87 30.73
CA GLN A 425 3.17 24.27 30.73
C GLN A 425 3.21 22.74 30.57
N CYS A 426 2.16 22.05 31.07
CA CYS A 426 1.87 20.63 30.85
C CYS A 426 3.07 19.67 31.02
N TYR A 427 3.91 19.95 32.02
CA TYR A 427 5.21 19.30 32.16
C TYR A 427 5.10 17.78 32.36
N ARG A 428 4.23 17.33 33.27
CA ARG A 428 4.12 15.90 33.64
C ARG A 428 3.36 15.09 32.59
N GLU A 429 2.32 15.68 32.04
CA GLU A 429 1.44 15.09 31.04
C GLU A 429 2.23 14.74 29.77
N TRP A 430 3.07 15.66 29.30
CA TRP A 430 3.94 15.41 28.16
C TRP A 430 5.02 14.37 28.43
N ILE A 431 5.58 14.31 29.65
CA ILE A 431 6.55 13.26 29.98
C ILE A 431 5.91 11.88 29.85
N VAL A 432 4.74 11.68 30.46
CA VAL A 432 4.03 10.40 30.43
C VAL A 432 3.57 10.06 29.01
N GLY A 433 2.98 11.04 28.30
CA GLY A 433 2.51 10.85 26.94
C GLY A 433 3.64 10.49 25.97
N LEU A 434 4.77 11.19 26.05
CA LEU A 434 5.94 10.87 25.21
C LEU A 434 6.61 9.56 25.60
N ALA A 435 6.66 9.20 26.88
CA ALA A 435 7.16 7.89 27.30
C ALA A 435 6.32 6.75 26.71
N ALA A 436 4.99 6.89 26.76
CA ALA A 436 4.07 5.93 26.15
C ALA A 436 4.23 5.86 24.63
N LEU A 437 4.31 7.00 23.94
CA LEU A 437 4.52 7.05 22.48
C LEU A 437 5.88 6.45 22.08
N SER A 438 6.95 6.76 22.80
CA SER A 438 8.27 6.16 22.58
C SER A 438 8.21 4.64 22.77
N ALA A 439 7.58 4.15 23.84
CA ALA A 439 7.38 2.72 24.06
C ALA A 439 6.60 2.06 22.91
N MET A 440 5.52 2.69 22.44
CA MET A 440 4.73 2.18 21.31
C MET A 440 5.52 2.12 20.00
N VAL A 441 6.36 3.11 19.72
CA VAL A 441 7.23 3.10 18.52
C VAL A 441 8.31 2.02 18.64
N PHE A 442 8.94 1.90 19.80
CA PHE A 442 9.97 0.89 20.06
C PHE A 442 9.40 -0.53 20.00
N LEU A 443 8.19 -0.75 20.52
CA LEU A 443 7.48 -2.03 20.44
C LEU A 443 6.67 -2.20 19.15
N GLY A 444 6.79 -1.25 18.22
CA GLY A 444 6.05 -1.23 16.96
C GLY A 444 6.72 -2.07 15.88
N HIS A 445 7.98 -1.75 15.59
CA HIS A 445 8.76 -2.37 14.53
C HIS A 445 10.25 -2.15 14.79
N PHE A 446 11.07 -3.20 14.63
CA PHE A 446 12.50 -3.16 14.96
C PHE A 446 13.30 -2.10 14.18
N GLY A 447 12.98 -1.88 12.91
CA GLY A 447 13.61 -0.79 12.13
C GLY A 447 13.33 0.60 12.69
N PHE A 448 12.12 0.82 13.24
CA PHE A 448 11.76 2.10 13.86
C PHE A 448 12.36 2.25 15.25
N LEU A 449 12.53 1.18 16.03
CA LEU A 449 13.34 1.21 17.26
C LEU A 449 14.72 1.82 16.97
N ILE A 450 15.42 1.29 15.96
CA ILE A 450 16.77 1.72 15.62
C ILE A 450 16.78 3.18 15.13
N SER A 451 15.93 3.55 14.16
CA SER A 451 15.92 4.92 13.62
C SER A 451 15.48 5.97 14.64
N SER A 452 14.38 5.70 15.36
CA SER A 452 13.87 6.66 16.36
C SER A 452 14.76 6.71 17.59
N GLY A 453 15.34 5.58 18.02
CA GLY A 453 16.35 5.54 19.08
C GLY A 453 17.58 6.37 18.73
N ALA A 454 18.11 6.25 17.51
CA ALA A 454 19.23 7.06 17.04
C ALA A 454 18.87 8.55 16.99
N LEU A 455 17.71 8.90 16.42
CA LEU A 455 17.23 10.29 16.32
C LEU A 455 17.06 10.93 17.71
N LEU A 456 16.35 10.26 18.61
CA LEU A 456 16.08 10.74 19.96
C LEU A 456 17.36 10.76 20.82
N GLY A 457 18.26 9.79 20.64
CA GLY A 457 19.57 9.78 21.28
C GLY A 457 20.45 10.95 20.85
N MET A 458 20.51 11.26 19.55
CA MET A 458 21.22 12.44 19.05
C MET A 458 20.60 13.74 19.57
N LEU A 459 19.27 13.82 19.61
CA LEU A 459 18.58 14.97 20.18
C LEU A 459 18.94 15.15 21.66
N LEU A 460 18.92 14.07 22.45
CA LEU A 460 19.34 14.10 23.85
C LEU A 460 20.80 14.53 24.01
N GLY A 461 21.70 14.02 23.16
CA GLY A 461 23.10 14.45 23.15
C GLY A 461 23.24 15.95 22.94
N ILE A 462 22.54 16.52 21.95
CA ILE A 462 22.53 17.98 21.70
C ILE A 462 21.98 18.75 22.89
N VAL A 463 20.86 18.30 23.47
CA VAL A 463 20.22 18.95 24.61
C VAL A 463 21.11 18.91 25.85
N TRP A 464 21.77 17.78 26.11
CA TRP A 464 22.70 17.64 27.23
C TRP A 464 23.94 18.51 27.05
N SER A 465 24.56 18.48 25.86
CA SER A 465 25.71 19.36 25.57
C SER A 465 25.34 20.84 25.69
N ALA A 466 24.20 21.26 25.15
CA ALA A 466 23.71 22.63 25.30
C ALA A 466 23.38 22.98 26.76
N GLY A 467 22.86 22.02 27.53
CA GLY A 467 22.61 22.16 28.96
C GLY A 467 23.88 22.35 29.77
N TRP A 468 24.95 21.61 29.45
CA TRP A 468 26.28 21.79 30.05
C TRP A 468 26.90 23.13 29.70
N LEU A 469 26.62 23.64 28.49
CA LEU A 469 26.99 25.00 28.07
C LEU A 469 26.03 26.08 28.62
N ASN A 470 25.16 25.74 29.58
CA ASN A 470 24.22 26.63 30.24
C ASN A 470 23.24 27.36 29.30
N ALA A 471 22.88 26.75 28.17
CA ALA A 471 21.85 27.30 27.29
C ALA A 471 20.47 27.30 27.99
N PRO A 472 19.79 28.46 28.16
CA PRO A 472 18.55 28.54 28.93
C PRO A 472 17.42 27.67 28.40
N TRP A 473 17.32 27.55 27.07
CA TRP A 473 16.33 26.70 26.42
C TRP A 473 16.59 25.22 26.75
N ALA A 474 17.85 24.79 26.80
CA ALA A 474 18.20 23.39 27.01
C ALA A 474 17.90 22.96 28.45
N GLN A 475 18.13 23.82 29.43
CA GLN A 475 17.83 23.53 30.84
C GLN A 475 16.34 23.23 31.07
N ARG A 476 15.44 23.90 30.34
CA ARG A 476 13.99 23.71 30.46
C ARG A 476 13.49 22.38 29.88
N VAL A 477 14.16 21.86 28.86
CA VAL A 477 13.71 20.66 28.12
C VAL A 477 14.55 19.41 28.43
N CYS A 478 15.76 19.57 28.96
CA CYS A 478 16.70 18.48 29.23
C CYS A 478 16.10 17.40 30.12
N ARG A 479 15.70 17.76 31.35
CA ARG A 479 15.11 16.81 32.31
C ARG A 479 13.83 16.14 31.79
N PRO A 480 12.80 16.86 31.33
CA PRO A 480 11.56 16.22 30.93
C PRO A 480 11.76 15.32 29.69
N LEU A 481 12.57 15.76 28.71
CA LEU A 481 12.85 14.97 27.52
C LEU A 481 13.61 13.69 27.85
N THR A 482 14.63 13.77 28.72
CA THR A 482 15.35 12.59 29.20
C THR A 482 14.41 11.63 29.92
N MET A 483 13.58 12.10 30.84
CA MET A 483 12.62 11.26 31.58
C MET A 483 11.63 10.56 30.63
N ALA A 484 11.11 11.28 29.64
CA ALA A 484 10.18 10.73 28.66
C ALA A 484 10.84 9.61 27.83
N ILE A 485 11.97 9.90 27.19
CA ILE A 485 12.65 8.95 26.29
C ILE A 485 13.19 7.76 27.09
N ALA A 486 13.82 8.00 28.24
CA ALA A 486 14.32 6.93 29.09
C ALA A 486 13.17 6.07 29.64
N GLY A 487 12.05 6.67 30.04
CA GLY A 487 10.87 5.93 30.49
C GLY A 487 10.33 4.98 29.43
N GLY A 488 10.16 5.46 28.19
CA GLY A 488 9.72 4.63 27.07
C GLY A 488 10.73 3.54 26.69
N ALA A 489 12.02 3.86 26.67
CA ALA A 489 13.10 2.90 26.38
C ALA A 489 13.19 1.81 27.45
N ILE A 490 13.20 2.18 28.74
CA ILE A 490 13.24 1.25 29.86
C ILE A 490 12.03 0.34 29.81
N PHE A 491 10.83 0.87 29.55
CA PHE A 491 9.63 0.05 29.40
C PHE A 491 9.80 -1.00 28.30
N ALA A 492 10.17 -0.60 27.09
CA ALA A 492 10.35 -1.54 25.97
C ALA A 492 11.47 -2.56 26.25
N ILE A 493 12.56 -2.14 26.89
CA ILE A 493 13.67 -3.03 27.25
C ILE A 493 13.23 -4.05 28.29
N VAL A 494 12.66 -3.61 29.40
CA VAL A 494 12.30 -4.47 30.53
C VAL A 494 11.25 -5.49 30.11
N PHE A 495 10.18 -5.04 29.43
CA PHE A 495 9.02 -5.89 29.15
C PHE A 495 9.13 -6.72 27.86
N PHE A 496 10.08 -6.41 26.98
CA PHE A 496 10.18 -7.11 25.68
C PHE A 496 11.62 -7.44 25.29
N TYR A 497 12.49 -6.43 25.11
CA TYR A 497 13.82 -6.69 24.53
C TYR A 497 14.78 -7.45 25.47
N SER A 498 14.53 -7.45 26.78
CA SER A 498 15.30 -8.20 27.78
C SER A 498 15.29 -9.72 27.49
N ALA A 499 14.17 -10.24 26.98
CA ALA A 499 14.03 -11.66 26.60
C ALA A 499 14.98 -12.08 25.47
N TYR A 500 15.46 -11.12 24.68
CA TYR A 500 16.32 -11.35 23.52
C TYR A 500 17.79 -11.04 23.78
N LEU A 501 18.16 -10.73 25.03
CA LEU A 501 19.54 -10.44 25.40
C LEU A 501 20.53 -11.55 24.98
N PRO A 502 20.23 -12.86 25.17
CA PRO A 502 21.13 -13.92 24.70
C PRO A 502 21.37 -13.88 23.19
N MET A 503 20.32 -13.60 22.40
CA MET A 503 20.41 -13.48 20.95
C MET A 503 21.29 -12.30 20.55
N PHE A 504 21.09 -11.13 21.17
CA PHE A 504 21.92 -9.95 20.88
C PHE A 504 23.39 -10.16 21.23
N LEU A 505 23.69 -10.82 22.35
CA LEU A 505 25.06 -11.16 22.73
C LEU A 505 25.71 -12.12 21.73
N ALA A 506 24.99 -13.17 21.33
CA ALA A 506 25.49 -14.12 20.32
C ALA A 506 25.77 -13.45 18.96
N GLN A 507 24.89 -12.54 18.54
CA GLN A 507 25.10 -11.76 17.31
C GLN A 507 26.28 -10.80 17.43
N LEU A 508 26.47 -10.17 18.59
CA LEU A 508 27.60 -9.29 18.85
C LEU A 508 28.92 -10.08 18.80
N ASP A 509 28.96 -11.26 19.39
CA ASP A 509 30.16 -12.11 19.39
C ASP A 509 30.46 -12.64 17.98
N THR A 510 29.43 -12.98 17.20
CA THR A 510 29.57 -13.34 15.78
C THR A 510 30.06 -12.14 14.95
N ALA A 511 29.54 -10.94 15.21
CA ALA A 511 29.98 -9.73 14.53
C ALA A 511 31.44 -9.36 14.84
N ARG A 512 31.89 -9.61 16.08
CA ARG A 512 33.27 -9.35 16.51
C ARG A 512 34.27 -10.28 15.82
N SER A 513 33.91 -11.55 15.61
CA SER A 513 34.80 -12.55 15.02
C SER A 513 34.80 -12.54 13.49
N GLY A 514 33.64 -12.33 12.86
CA GLY A 514 33.46 -12.46 11.40
C GLY A 514 32.81 -11.28 10.69
N GLY A 515 32.55 -10.16 11.39
CA GLY A 515 31.84 -9.01 10.84
C GLY A 515 30.33 -9.25 10.69
N LEU A 516 29.59 -8.25 10.21
CA LEU A 516 28.13 -8.34 10.06
C LEU A 516 27.68 -9.32 8.96
N THR A 517 28.54 -9.62 7.99
CA THR A 517 28.28 -10.65 6.97
C THR A 517 28.24 -12.05 7.58
N ALA A 518 29.08 -12.33 8.59
CA ALA A 518 29.03 -13.57 9.35
C ALA A 518 27.72 -13.71 10.14
N VAL A 519 27.23 -12.61 10.74
CA VAL A 519 25.92 -12.60 11.43
C VAL A 519 24.79 -12.94 10.46
N ALA A 520 24.85 -12.45 9.23
CA ALA A 520 23.84 -12.74 8.20
C ALA A 520 23.98 -14.15 7.60
N GLY A 521 25.10 -14.83 7.81
CA GLY A 521 25.41 -16.10 7.14
C GLY A 521 25.41 -15.98 5.61
N ARG A 522 25.79 -14.81 5.08
CA ARG A 522 25.70 -14.49 3.63
C ARG A 522 26.99 -13.86 3.10
N PRO A 523 27.33 -14.09 1.82
CA PRO A 523 28.47 -13.44 1.20
C PRO A 523 28.30 -11.91 1.16
N PRO A 524 29.41 -11.14 1.17
CA PRO A 524 29.38 -9.69 1.01
C PRO A 524 28.73 -9.27 -0.32
N ILE A 525 27.94 -8.21 -0.28
CA ILE A 525 27.30 -7.64 -1.47
C ILE A 525 28.22 -6.62 -2.12
N SER A 526 28.28 -6.64 -3.46
CA SER A 526 29.08 -5.68 -4.21
C SER A 526 28.58 -4.25 -3.99
N ARG A 527 29.51 -3.28 -3.91
CA ARG A 527 29.16 -1.87 -3.75
C ARG A 527 28.33 -1.34 -4.92
N ALA A 528 28.52 -1.89 -6.12
CA ALA A 528 27.71 -1.56 -7.29
C ALA A 528 26.25 -1.98 -7.11
N ALA A 529 26.01 -3.19 -6.59
CA ALA A 529 24.65 -3.64 -6.27
C ALA A 529 24.03 -2.77 -5.15
N LEU A 530 24.79 -2.45 -4.10
CA LEU A 530 24.33 -1.55 -3.02
C LEU A 530 23.99 -0.15 -3.55
N TRP A 531 24.80 0.41 -4.44
CA TRP A 531 24.52 1.69 -5.08
C TRP A 531 23.25 1.63 -5.93
N ASN A 532 23.11 0.58 -6.76
CA ASN A 532 21.92 0.39 -7.57
C ASN A 532 20.65 0.26 -6.71
N THR A 533 20.72 -0.52 -5.63
CA THR A 533 19.60 -0.68 -4.68
C THR A 533 19.28 0.63 -3.97
N LEU A 534 20.28 1.35 -3.46
CA LEU A 534 20.04 2.66 -2.82
C LEU A 534 19.41 3.65 -3.80
N TRP A 535 19.99 3.76 -5.00
CA TRP A 535 19.58 4.75 -6.00
C TRP A 535 18.22 4.44 -6.64
N GLN A 536 18.09 3.24 -7.23
CA GLN A 536 16.88 2.85 -7.96
C GLN A 536 15.76 2.48 -7.01
N ALA A 537 15.99 1.50 -6.12
CA ALA A 537 14.94 1.03 -5.22
C ALA A 537 14.71 2.04 -4.09
N GLY A 538 15.76 2.54 -3.42
CA GLY A 538 15.63 3.41 -2.25
C GLY A 538 15.17 4.84 -2.55
N LEU A 539 15.71 5.49 -3.58
CA LEU A 539 15.44 6.91 -3.86
C LEU A 539 14.41 7.12 -4.98
N ILE A 540 14.67 6.55 -6.16
CA ILE A 540 13.83 6.78 -7.35
C ILE A 540 12.47 6.11 -7.17
N ALA A 541 12.43 4.82 -6.85
CA ALA A 541 11.16 4.10 -6.75
C ALA A 541 10.26 4.68 -5.65
N HIS A 542 10.82 5.05 -4.48
CA HIS A 542 10.05 5.60 -3.35
C HIS A 542 9.59 7.04 -3.58
N TYR A 543 10.48 7.91 -4.06
CA TYR A 543 10.25 9.36 -4.05
C TYR A 543 10.15 10.00 -5.43
N GLY A 544 10.50 9.32 -6.53
CA GLY A 544 10.44 9.88 -7.88
C GLY A 544 11.55 10.92 -8.15
N PHE A 545 12.73 10.72 -7.57
CA PHE A 545 13.94 11.56 -7.68
C PHE A 545 13.82 12.98 -7.09
N PHE A 546 12.95 13.85 -7.61
CA PHE A 546 12.90 15.28 -7.28
C PHE A 546 12.59 15.66 -5.84
N PRO A 547 11.74 14.94 -5.08
CA PRO A 547 11.42 15.32 -3.71
C PRO A 547 12.61 15.37 -2.77
N ILE A 548 13.66 14.57 -3.01
CA ILE A 548 14.86 14.55 -2.15
C ILE A 548 15.71 15.82 -2.28
N PRO A 549 16.20 16.23 -3.48
CA PRO A 549 16.93 17.48 -3.61
C PRO A 549 16.08 18.69 -3.22
N PHE A 550 14.76 18.65 -3.49
CA PHE A 550 13.85 19.68 -3.01
C PHE A 550 13.72 19.69 -1.50
N ALA A 551 13.76 18.54 -0.83
CA ALA A 551 13.75 18.47 0.62
C ALA A 551 14.99 19.07 1.26
N ILE A 552 16.18 18.82 0.69
CA ILE A 552 17.44 19.41 1.15
C ILE A 552 17.42 20.94 0.94
N GLY A 553 17.05 21.39 -0.27
CA GLY A 553 16.93 22.82 -0.57
C GLY A 553 15.87 23.51 0.29
N GLY A 554 14.75 22.83 0.55
CA GLY A 554 13.68 23.29 1.42
C GLY A 554 14.10 23.42 2.88
N LEU A 555 14.81 22.42 3.42
CA LEU A 555 15.37 22.49 4.76
C LEU A 555 16.34 23.67 4.91
N TRP A 556 17.23 23.87 3.92
CA TRP A 556 18.12 25.03 3.90
C TRP A 556 17.35 26.36 3.86
N LEU A 557 16.30 26.46 3.05
CA LEU A 557 15.45 27.66 3.00
C LEU A 557 14.73 27.92 4.34
N LEU A 558 14.20 26.88 4.98
CA LEU A 558 13.54 26.99 6.28
C LEU A 558 14.54 27.45 7.35
N TYR A 559 15.71 26.81 7.40
CA TYR A 559 16.77 27.19 8.31
C TYR A 559 17.23 28.65 8.08
N ARG A 560 17.41 29.07 6.83
CA ARG A 560 17.80 30.46 6.52
C ARG A 560 16.74 31.48 6.95
N ARG A 561 15.45 31.14 6.87
CA ARG A 561 14.34 32.05 7.19
C ARG A 561 14.03 32.14 8.69
N GLN A 562 14.13 31.02 9.40
CA GLN A 562 13.64 30.89 10.78
C GLN A 562 14.73 30.50 11.79
N GLY A 563 15.92 30.18 11.31
CA GLY A 563 17.03 29.69 12.13
C GLY A 563 16.82 28.27 12.66
N TRP A 564 17.51 27.97 13.75
CA TRP A 564 17.32 26.74 14.50
C TRP A 564 15.98 26.78 15.25
N GLN A 565 15.13 25.81 14.94
CA GLN A 565 13.88 25.50 15.65
C GLN A 565 13.85 24.01 15.88
N ILE A 566 13.08 23.52 16.87
CA ILE A 566 13.01 22.08 17.13
C ILE A 566 12.58 21.28 15.89
N THR A 567 11.65 21.82 15.08
CA THR A 567 11.19 21.17 13.85
C THR A 567 12.31 21.09 12.80
N THR A 568 13.00 22.19 12.50
CA THR A 568 14.11 22.20 11.52
C THR A 568 15.31 21.38 12.02
N GLY A 569 15.52 21.36 13.33
CA GLY A 569 16.51 20.52 13.98
C GLY A 569 16.23 19.03 13.85
N LEU A 570 15.00 18.60 14.14
CA LEU A 570 14.55 17.21 13.93
C LEU A 570 14.63 16.79 12.46
N MET A 571 14.30 17.69 11.52
CA MET A 571 14.47 17.44 10.09
C MET A 571 15.95 17.19 9.74
N GLY A 572 16.85 18.06 10.21
CA GLY A 572 18.29 17.91 9.99
C GLY A 572 18.84 16.62 10.61
N LEU A 573 18.48 16.33 11.86
CA LEU A 573 18.90 15.11 12.54
C LEU A 573 18.36 13.85 11.84
N SER A 574 17.13 13.88 11.33
CA SER A 574 16.58 12.75 10.58
C SER A 574 17.39 12.48 9.31
N PHE A 575 17.84 13.52 8.58
CA PHE A 575 18.77 13.36 7.46
C PHE A 575 20.11 12.75 7.90
N VAL A 576 20.66 13.18 9.04
CA VAL A 576 21.90 12.60 9.59
C VAL A 576 21.73 11.12 9.89
N VAL A 577 20.64 10.75 10.58
CA VAL A 577 20.31 9.35 10.89
C VAL A 577 20.18 8.53 9.61
N ALA A 578 19.45 9.04 8.62
CA ALA A 578 19.27 8.35 7.35
C ALA A 578 20.57 8.22 6.56
N LEU A 579 21.45 9.23 6.59
CA LEU A 579 22.76 9.18 5.95
C LEU A 579 23.65 8.10 6.60
N ILE A 580 23.65 8.01 7.93
CA ILE A 580 24.37 6.95 8.66
C ILE A 580 23.88 5.58 8.19
N PHE A 581 22.57 5.37 8.13
CA PHE A 581 22.00 4.09 7.69
C PHE A 581 22.14 3.83 6.19
N ALA A 582 22.26 4.86 5.35
CA ALA A 582 22.53 4.72 3.93
C ALA A 582 24.00 4.34 3.67
N ILE A 583 24.94 4.82 4.49
CA ILE A 583 26.38 4.53 4.37
C ILE A 583 26.73 3.17 4.99
N LEU A 584 26.07 2.78 6.09
CA LEU A 584 26.40 1.56 6.84
C LEU A 584 26.51 0.30 5.94
N PRO A 585 25.60 0.02 4.98
CA PRO A 585 25.73 -1.11 4.07
C PRO A 585 27.00 -1.08 3.21
N PHE A 586 27.50 0.10 2.83
CA PHE A 586 28.74 0.21 2.02
C PHE A 586 30.00 -0.12 2.81
N ILE A 587 29.96 0.14 4.12
CA ILE A 587 31.04 -0.19 5.06
C ILE A 587 30.99 -1.69 5.39
N THR A 588 29.79 -2.20 5.64
CA THR A 588 29.58 -3.53 6.23
C THR A 588 29.28 -4.63 5.20
N GLN A 589 28.99 -4.23 3.96
CA GLN A 589 28.65 -5.09 2.81
C GLN A 589 27.49 -6.06 3.03
N ILE A 590 26.66 -5.82 4.06
CA ILE A 590 25.41 -6.56 4.28
C ILE A 590 24.26 -5.95 3.48
N SER A 591 23.26 -6.77 3.16
CA SER A 591 22.00 -6.33 2.54
C SER A 591 21.09 -5.58 3.53
N ASN A 592 21.64 -4.75 4.42
CA ASN A 592 20.78 -3.92 5.26
C ASN A 592 20.12 -2.87 4.38
N SER A 593 18.86 -3.15 4.10
CA SER A 593 17.93 -2.42 3.28
C SER A 593 17.85 -0.92 3.55
N PRO A 594 17.47 -0.10 2.55
CA PRO A 594 17.06 1.30 2.75
C PRO A 594 15.78 1.50 3.59
N ARG A 595 15.33 0.54 4.42
CA ARG A 595 14.09 0.67 5.24
C ARG A 595 14.13 1.92 6.12
N TYR A 596 15.32 2.30 6.56
CA TYR A 596 15.56 3.49 7.37
C TYR A 596 15.24 4.80 6.63
N LEU A 597 15.22 4.79 5.30
CA LEU A 597 14.81 5.95 4.49
C LEU A 597 13.31 6.22 4.59
N MET A 598 12.48 5.26 5.01
CA MET A 598 11.06 5.52 5.24
C MET A 598 10.83 6.46 6.42
N ALA A 599 11.74 6.48 7.40
CA ALA A 599 11.70 7.45 8.50
C ALA A 599 11.92 8.90 8.02
N LEU A 600 12.47 9.12 6.81
CA LEU A 600 12.61 10.44 6.19
C LEU A 600 11.34 10.96 5.52
N GLY A 601 10.31 10.14 5.32
CA GLY A 601 9.16 10.52 4.49
C GLY A 601 8.56 11.88 4.87
N TRP A 602 8.45 12.18 6.17
CA TRP A 602 7.94 13.46 6.66
C TRP A 602 8.85 14.66 6.39
N VAL A 603 10.17 14.44 6.47
CA VAL A 603 11.19 15.46 6.18
C VAL A 603 11.19 15.75 4.69
N VAL A 604 11.15 14.70 3.86
CA VAL A 604 11.08 14.81 2.42
C VAL A 604 9.84 15.59 2.02
N ALA A 605 8.68 15.22 2.55
CA ALA A 605 7.42 15.91 2.29
C ALA A 605 7.44 17.39 2.70
N THR A 606 7.88 17.70 3.93
CA THR A 606 7.88 19.06 4.47
C THR A 606 8.90 19.95 3.74
N GLY A 607 10.13 19.47 3.55
CA GLY A 607 11.17 20.20 2.82
C GLY A 607 10.79 20.40 1.35
N CYS A 608 10.29 19.36 0.69
CA CYS A 608 9.86 19.46 -0.71
C CYS A 608 8.74 20.50 -0.88
N ALA A 609 7.74 20.50 0.00
CA ALA A 609 6.69 21.52 -0.02
C ALA A 609 7.23 22.94 0.17
N ALA A 610 8.23 23.13 1.05
CA ALA A 610 8.90 24.42 1.26
C ALA A 610 9.61 24.92 -0.01
N ALA A 611 10.32 24.03 -0.70
CA ALA A 611 11.01 24.34 -1.95
C ALA A 611 10.02 24.62 -3.08
N CYS A 612 8.97 23.81 -3.21
CA CYS A 612 7.90 24.00 -4.20
C CYS A 612 7.20 25.35 -4.01
N ASP A 613 6.84 25.75 -2.78
CA ASP A 613 6.25 27.07 -2.51
C ASP A 613 7.22 28.21 -2.87
N ALA A 614 8.52 28.05 -2.57
CA ALA A 614 9.52 29.04 -2.94
C ALA A 614 9.68 29.18 -4.47
N LEU A 615 9.70 28.07 -5.20
CA LEU A 615 9.78 28.05 -6.67
C LEU A 615 8.50 28.60 -7.31
N TRP A 616 7.33 28.25 -6.77
CA TRP A 616 6.03 28.71 -7.28
C TRP A 616 5.90 30.24 -7.27
N ARG A 617 6.55 30.90 -6.31
CA ARG A 617 6.59 32.36 -6.18
C ARG A 617 7.59 33.05 -7.12
N ARG A 618 8.48 32.31 -7.79
CA ARG A 618 9.52 32.86 -8.70
C ARG A 618 9.04 33.09 -10.14
N GLY A 619 7.73 33.03 -10.40
CA GLY A 619 7.14 33.28 -11.71
C GLY A 619 6.82 32.00 -12.49
N TRP A 620 6.49 32.15 -13.79
CA TRP A 620 5.95 31.07 -14.62
C TRP A 620 6.90 29.87 -14.76
N ALA A 621 8.21 30.11 -14.91
CA ALA A 621 9.21 29.06 -15.06
C ALA A 621 9.27 28.18 -13.79
N GLY A 622 9.25 28.81 -12.60
CA GLY A 622 9.23 28.09 -11.33
C GLY A 622 7.94 27.26 -11.15
N ARG A 623 6.79 27.79 -11.56
CA ARG A 623 5.52 27.03 -11.57
C ARG A 623 5.58 25.83 -12.50
N LEU A 624 6.10 26.02 -13.72
CA LEU A 624 6.27 24.95 -14.69
C LEU A 624 7.19 23.85 -14.16
N SER A 625 8.31 24.21 -13.54
CA SER A 625 9.22 23.24 -12.91
C SER A 625 8.54 22.43 -11.80
N VAL A 626 7.74 23.07 -10.94
CA VAL A 626 6.98 22.38 -9.88
C VAL A 626 5.93 21.45 -10.48
N LEU A 627 5.21 21.88 -11.52
CA LEU A 627 4.22 21.05 -12.20
C LEU A 627 4.86 19.86 -12.92
N ALA A 628 5.98 20.07 -13.60
CA ALA A 628 6.71 19.00 -14.30
C ALA A 628 7.28 17.96 -13.31
N ALA A 629 7.90 18.42 -12.22
CA ALA A 629 8.39 17.54 -11.17
C ALA A 629 7.24 16.77 -10.50
N GLY A 630 6.13 17.46 -10.20
CA GLY A 630 4.93 16.84 -9.63
C GLY A 630 4.31 15.79 -10.55
N LEU A 631 4.22 16.07 -11.85
CA LEU A 631 3.72 15.13 -12.84
C LEU A 631 4.59 13.87 -12.93
N LEU A 632 5.92 14.03 -12.93
CA LEU A 632 6.85 12.89 -12.96
C LEU A 632 6.73 12.02 -11.71
N VAL A 633 6.64 12.63 -10.52
CA VAL A 633 6.42 11.90 -9.26
C VAL A 633 5.08 11.17 -9.28
N MET A 634 4.02 11.83 -9.78
CA MET A 634 2.69 11.22 -9.88
C MET A 634 2.68 10.05 -10.86
N LEU A 635 3.32 10.16 -12.02
CA LEU A 635 3.46 9.06 -12.99
C LEU A 635 4.23 7.88 -12.39
N ASN A 636 5.30 8.16 -11.64
CA ASN A 636 6.06 7.14 -10.91
C ASN A 636 5.18 6.42 -9.87
N THR A 637 4.41 7.17 -9.06
CA THR A 637 3.48 6.57 -8.10
C THR A 637 2.39 5.75 -8.79
N LEU A 638 1.77 6.29 -9.86
CA LEU A 638 0.73 5.58 -10.61
C LEU A 638 1.28 4.28 -11.19
N TRP A 639 2.51 4.28 -11.71
CA TRP A 639 3.17 3.06 -12.17
C TRP A 639 3.31 2.03 -11.04
N TYR A 640 3.88 2.41 -9.90
CA TYR A 640 4.07 1.50 -8.76
C TYR A 640 2.79 1.11 -8.03
N TRP A 641 1.65 1.73 -8.33
CA TRP A 641 0.35 1.36 -7.78
C TRP A 641 -0.50 0.55 -8.77
N LEU A 642 -0.66 1.02 -10.01
CA LEU A 642 -1.47 0.36 -11.03
C LEU A 642 -0.81 -0.93 -11.53
N THR A 643 0.51 -0.93 -11.72
CA THR A 643 1.21 -2.10 -12.25
C THR A 643 1.01 -3.34 -11.35
N PRO A 644 1.22 -3.23 -10.03
CA PRO A 644 0.94 -4.34 -9.14
C PRO A 644 -0.55 -4.60 -8.92
N MET A 645 -1.41 -3.58 -8.95
CA MET A 645 -2.86 -3.75 -8.77
C MET A 645 -3.48 -4.57 -9.91
N LEU A 646 -3.20 -4.18 -11.16
CA LEU A 646 -3.86 -4.74 -12.34
C LEU A 646 -3.17 -5.99 -12.87
N TRP A 647 -1.84 -6.05 -12.77
CA TRP A 647 -1.02 -7.08 -13.40
C TRP A 647 -0.23 -7.92 -12.40
N ARG A 648 -0.40 -7.68 -11.09
CA ARG A 648 0.34 -8.36 -10.01
C ARG A 648 1.86 -8.28 -10.14
N ALA A 649 2.38 -7.42 -11.02
CA ALA A 649 3.80 -7.24 -11.22
C ALA A 649 4.39 -6.63 -9.95
N ARG A 650 5.24 -7.40 -9.27
CA ARG A 650 5.78 -7.00 -7.97
C ARG A 650 6.55 -5.70 -8.15
N PRO A 651 6.23 -4.65 -7.37
CA PRO A 651 7.11 -3.51 -7.30
C PRO A 651 8.41 -3.95 -6.63
N PRO A 652 9.51 -3.19 -6.77
CA PRO A 652 10.70 -3.44 -5.97
C PRO A 652 10.32 -3.53 -4.50
N GLU A 653 10.88 -4.51 -3.80
CA GLU A 653 10.77 -4.53 -2.34
C GLU A 653 11.31 -3.18 -1.84
N PRO A 654 10.55 -2.41 -1.04
CA PRO A 654 11.02 -1.13 -0.51
C PRO A 654 12.22 -1.29 0.45
N PHE A 655 12.71 -2.53 0.60
CA PHE A 655 13.69 -3.01 1.54
C PHE A 655 14.78 -3.81 0.82
#